data_AF-A0A2N6FVT2-F1
#
_entry.id   AF-A0A2N6FVT2-F1
#
_cell.length_a   1.000
_cell.length_b   1.000
_cell.length_c   1.000
_cell.angle_alpha   90.00
_cell.angle_beta   90.00
_cell.angle_gamma   90.00
#
_symmetry.space_group_name_H-M   'P 1'
#
loop_
_entity.id
_entity.type
_entity.pdbx_description
1 polymer ?
#
loop_
_entity_poly.entity_id
_entity_poly.type
_entity_poly.pdbx_seq_one_letter_code
_entity_poly.pdbx_strand_id
1 'polypeptide(L)'
;MGYNLLKYLLALLFIFTSLNALDDKDKNLNLIAPTNLNRIEGNKGPLENIKKEERVSDFSSSKSPKISSLNKPIDVSKYKKVKLVDAVLETLAHSDLLKSSREKVIQYDLKLKNAIADFYPTIDAEYNYGRTRTEPGSLEGERFKFFKDKNYKLVLRQNLYSGGASLNNVKSVRKKLEVAENQYKITLDKEVKKAIKAYFGVVFSNRSVMVNERNMKKLKKILEIVTIKYDNGAASIGDLTSIKANVANAMTKLVKVNSKFVESLRYYEYIVGTNFEKTLPYEKNFDVSITDFDELYKRALENNRGLINYYKSIEDEKFSQRKARASFKPKIDFELSYKKTMDAEDLEVEEKDINGKIKLSYNIFNGGKDKNKVLEVNSKIRDLNYRLEEEKKKLKWNLSKVHTSVTSVLEALKSTITEVKASRKMVGAYWDAFKLGEQDLSSLLQGQRQLNTAETELVKYEESHITDFFNILELTGDLSSFFDVDPENPKFIDFTKSDYKKSIIAKDGDNLDIDLKSEQKKELEDFNKKDLVKKEEIKNIPLPKTSMNENINKYLEEFLKFDDESFMIEISSFGNIYDSFDFIKNNNLDTNSFSYDVVKKYNIETRVAHNNFKTISEAEEYLKALKSKKLDKKYEIKKVKDIKTLYNKYIDGLKIKVQKQKTKIKIVEKIRQAVKKEEFKTDEEFKNKFLNSKENDFTINLSSFTDIEKLEEFIKSNGIYKESFFFRYGDSGRLIKLVFGVYSNYASLESKLNSFILENDNIYPIVEKISLVKKQYKENIDLNIKKEEPITYEYINLSKNEAKKLSNKTEKNKKIKEVDKNDDLLILTKRPNIDDINKKEKEELKEIKKKIEEILPTKKDKIEKKLELKSEKKIIEESVNKKEEIKDGSFESKFLNTPENYYTTNLASFSDMELAKKFVKNNKIKDNTILVISNSGKILVTHGVYSTREKALTSISSLPEKIKENKPFIQKIIWTQKSYIKNNLKGNLSEKNKKDELEAKKLEEEKKLEELRLKKLEEEKAKKLEELKKAEEIRIEEEKAKKLAEQKRIEEEKAKKLEEEKKSKELRLKKLAEEKAKKQEELKKAEEIRIEEEKAKKLENKVKKLDNSFESKFLNASENYYTTNLASFSNIKLAKKFVKNNKIEDNTILVISNSGKILVTYGVYSTRKKALDAISSLPAKIKENKPFIQKIVWTQRSYKKNNLKENLSEKNKKDKLEEKRIEEEKKSEELRLKKLEEEKAKKLEDEKK
;
A
#
# COMPACT_ATOMS: atom_id res chain seq x y z
N MET A 1 -23.13 58.92 22.16
CA MET A 1 -22.46 57.81 22.86
C MET A 1 -21.10 57.50 22.20
N GLY A 2 -20.11 58.40 22.29
CA GLY A 2 -18.91 58.32 21.42
C GLY A 2 -17.65 59.03 21.92
N TYR A 3 -17.51 59.23 23.24
CA TYR A 3 -16.42 60.03 23.82
C TYR A 3 -15.36 59.22 24.60
N ASN A 4 -15.71 58.03 25.11
CA ASN A 4 -14.78 57.23 25.94
C ASN A 4 -13.80 56.37 25.14
N LEU A 5 -14.05 56.07 23.86
CA LEU A 5 -13.10 55.34 23.02
C LEU A 5 -11.87 56.20 22.65
N LEU A 6 -12.02 57.52 22.62
CA LEU A 6 -10.96 58.45 22.23
C LEU A 6 -9.90 58.61 23.33
N LYS A 7 -10.29 58.61 24.60
CA LYS A 7 -9.36 58.67 25.75
C LYS A 7 -8.41 57.47 25.81
N TYR A 8 -8.88 56.26 25.49
CA TYR A 8 -8.02 55.07 25.45
C TYR A 8 -7.07 55.03 24.24
N LEU A 9 -7.32 55.83 23.18
CA LEU A 9 -6.41 55.92 22.03
C LEU A 9 -5.25 56.90 22.27
N LEU A 10 -5.45 57.96 23.07
CA LEU A 10 -4.37 58.89 23.45
C LEU A 10 -3.46 58.34 24.55
N ALA A 11 -3.98 57.49 25.45
CA ALA A 11 -3.23 56.96 26.60
C ALA A 11 -2.07 56.00 26.23
N LEU A 12 -1.91 55.64 24.95
CA LEU A 12 -0.87 54.74 24.44
C LEU A 12 0.09 55.43 23.45
N LEU A 13 0.07 56.77 23.44
CA LEU A 13 0.94 57.64 22.63
C LEU A 13 2.02 58.37 23.46
N PHE A 14 2.11 58.06 24.75
CA PHE A 14 3.24 58.39 25.63
C PHE A 14 3.96 57.10 26.05
N ILE A 15 5.23 57.24 26.46
CA ILE A 15 6.18 56.13 26.71
C ILE A 15 6.61 55.42 25.40
N PHE A 16 7.33 56.15 24.53
CA PHE A 16 8.61 55.66 23.97
C PHE A 16 9.43 56.83 23.38
N THR A 17 9.91 57.71 24.26
CA THR A 17 10.92 58.74 23.94
C THR A 17 11.98 58.79 25.02
N SER A 18 12.95 57.89 24.91
CA SER A 18 14.25 57.97 25.57
C SER A 18 15.30 57.34 24.65
N LEU A 19 16.50 57.90 24.64
CA LEU A 19 17.55 57.65 23.66
C LEU A 19 18.78 57.02 24.34
N ASN A 20 19.68 56.48 23.51
CA ASN A 20 21.13 56.37 23.73
C ASN A 20 21.74 55.32 24.69
N ALA A 21 22.64 54.55 24.07
CA ALA A 21 24.07 54.37 24.43
C ALA A 21 24.50 53.27 25.42
N LEU A 22 25.83 53.09 25.43
CA LEU A 22 26.66 52.01 26.00
C LEU A 22 26.51 50.69 25.22
N ASP A 23 27.43 50.26 24.33
CA ASP A 23 28.92 50.25 24.27
C ASP A 23 29.56 48.97 24.85
N ASP A 24 30.78 48.67 24.43
CA ASP A 24 31.41 47.34 24.38
C ASP A 24 31.91 46.77 25.74
N LYS A 25 32.21 45.46 25.72
CA LYS A 25 32.70 44.54 26.77
C LYS A 25 31.56 43.96 27.63
N ASP A 26 31.47 42.63 27.76
CA ASP A 26 32.57 41.85 28.32
C ASP A 26 32.82 40.46 27.71
N LYS A 27 34.00 39.90 27.99
CA LYS A 27 34.42 38.55 27.60
C LYS A 27 34.13 37.56 28.73
N ASN A 28 33.52 36.42 28.41
CA ASN A 28 33.94 35.06 28.83
C ASN A 28 32.77 34.06 28.72
N LEU A 29 33.03 32.87 28.14
CA LEU A 29 32.93 31.58 28.83
C LEU A 29 33.20 30.38 27.89
N ASN A 30 34.45 29.94 27.93
CA ASN A 30 34.91 28.54 27.89
C ASN A 30 34.21 27.54 26.96
N LEU A 31 34.86 27.25 25.82
CA LEU A 31 34.81 25.94 25.19
C LEU A 31 35.36 24.88 26.16
N ILE A 32 34.62 23.78 26.37
CA ILE A 32 35.11 22.59 27.09
C ILE A 32 35.42 21.50 26.06
N ALA A 33 36.66 21.01 26.04
CA ALA A 33 37.14 20.06 25.04
C ALA A 33 37.01 18.59 25.50
N PRO A 34 36.50 17.68 24.64
CA PRO A 34 36.51 16.24 24.92
C PRO A 34 37.88 15.61 24.62
N THR A 35 38.68 15.47 25.67
CA THR A 35 39.71 14.43 25.93
C THR A 35 40.17 13.51 24.78
N ASN A 36 41.49 13.50 24.54
CA ASN A 36 42.17 12.48 23.72
C ASN A 36 42.06 11.07 24.33
N LEU A 37 41.89 10.05 23.47
CA LEU A 37 42.31 8.67 23.74
C LEU A 37 42.99 8.06 22.51
N ASN A 38 44.32 8.06 22.56
CA ASN A 38 45.29 7.20 21.88
C ASN A 38 44.97 6.68 20.46
N ARG A 39 45.61 7.29 19.46
CA ARG A 39 45.99 6.56 18.24
C ARG A 39 47.01 5.46 18.60
N ILE A 40 46.86 4.28 18.01
CA ILE A 40 47.95 3.31 17.86
C ILE A 40 48.39 3.39 16.41
N GLU A 41 49.64 3.77 16.15
CA GLU A 41 50.16 3.90 14.79
C GLU A 41 50.64 2.53 14.28
N GLY A 42 49.94 1.99 13.29
CA GLY A 42 50.34 0.78 12.59
C GLY A 42 51.41 1.08 11.54
N ASN A 43 52.63 0.61 11.76
CA ASN A 43 53.75 0.77 10.83
C ASN A 43 53.44 0.16 9.45
N LYS A 44 53.89 0.85 8.39
CA LYS A 44 53.88 0.33 7.02
C LYS A 44 55.11 -0.56 6.79
N GLY A 45 54.88 -1.83 6.47
CA GLY A 45 55.88 -2.74 5.90
C GLY A 45 55.45 -3.19 4.49
N PRO A 46 56.38 -3.32 3.53
CA PRO A 46 56.05 -3.79 2.18
C PRO A 46 55.79 -5.30 2.13
N LEU A 47 55.02 -5.73 1.13
CA LEU A 47 54.82 -7.15 0.79
C LEU A 47 56.00 -7.66 -0.05
N GLU A 48 56.66 -8.74 0.41
CA GLU A 48 57.59 -9.50 -0.43
C GLU A 48 57.24 -10.99 -0.51
N ASN A 49 57.25 -11.49 -1.75
CA ASN A 49 57.68 -12.81 -2.19
C ASN A 49 57.25 -14.05 -1.37
N ILE A 50 56.14 -14.67 -1.80
CA ILE A 50 55.87 -16.09 -1.54
C ILE A 50 56.87 -16.95 -2.32
N LYS A 51 57.58 -17.86 -1.62
CA LYS A 51 58.27 -19.01 -2.23
C LYS A 51 57.95 -20.31 -1.49
N LYS A 52 58.35 -21.42 -2.13
CA LYS A 52 57.84 -22.79 -1.97
C LYS A 52 58.34 -23.54 -0.73
N GLU A 53 57.55 -24.56 -0.38
CA GLU A 53 57.95 -25.90 0.10
C GLU A 53 58.91 -26.02 1.30
N GLU A 54 58.40 -26.54 2.43
CA GLU A 54 59.06 -27.69 3.08
C GLU A 54 58.05 -28.57 3.86
N ARG A 55 58.54 -29.67 4.48
CA ARG A 55 57.73 -30.82 4.91
C ARG A 55 57.56 -30.93 6.43
N VAL A 56 56.50 -31.67 6.78
CA VAL A 56 56.15 -32.29 8.06
C VAL A 56 57.34 -32.69 8.95
N SER A 57 57.48 -32.01 10.09
CA SER A 57 57.95 -32.57 11.37
C SER A 57 57.39 -31.71 12.53
N ASP A 58 57.70 -32.09 13.78
CA ASP A 58 57.51 -31.32 15.02
C ASP A 58 56.08 -30.87 15.38
N PHE A 59 55.27 -31.83 15.83
CA PHE A 59 54.10 -31.57 16.67
C PHE A 59 54.34 -32.01 18.12
N SER A 60 55.16 -31.24 18.85
CA SER A 60 55.35 -31.41 20.30
C SER A 60 55.04 -30.11 21.06
N SER A 61 54.25 -30.26 22.13
CA SER A 61 54.10 -29.33 23.28
C SER A 61 54.18 -27.81 23.03
N SER A 62 53.23 -27.23 22.27
CA SER A 62 52.89 -25.80 22.40
C SER A 62 51.40 -25.56 22.71
N LYS A 63 51.11 -24.49 23.46
CA LYS A 63 49.77 -24.20 24.01
C LYS A 63 48.81 -23.77 22.89
N SER A 64 47.60 -24.33 22.89
CA SER A 64 46.54 -23.96 21.95
C SER A 64 46.33 -22.43 21.91
N PRO A 65 46.30 -21.79 20.73
CA PRO A 65 46.18 -20.35 20.62
C PRO A 65 44.85 -19.86 21.21
N LYS A 66 44.90 -18.80 22.01
CA LYS A 66 43.72 -18.23 22.68
C LYS A 66 42.78 -17.54 21.68
N ILE A 67 41.79 -18.29 21.18
CA ILE A 67 40.61 -17.73 20.51
C ILE A 67 39.71 -17.08 21.58
N SER A 68 40.11 -15.91 22.12
CA SER A 68 39.51 -15.32 23.31
C SER A 68 39.07 -13.85 23.14
N SER A 69 38.08 -13.62 22.27
CA SER A 69 37.29 -12.38 22.26
C SER A 69 35.87 -12.58 21.72
N LEU A 70 35.73 -13.05 20.47
CA LEU A 70 34.46 -12.99 19.72
C LEU A 70 33.46 -14.15 19.95
N ASN A 71 33.87 -15.29 20.51
CA ASN A 71 33.02 -16.49 20.63
C ASN A 71 32.98 -17.07 22.07
N LYS A 72 32.63 -16.24 23.06
CA LYS A 72 32.10 -16.79 24.33
C LYS A 72 30.64 -17.20 24.11
N PRO A 73 30.21 -18.43 24.50
CA PRO A 73 28.80 -18.80 24.41
C PRO A 73 27.95 -17.86 25.28
N ILE A 74 26.76 -17.50 24.79
CA ILE A 74 25.84 -16.64 25.53
C ILE A 74 25.34 -17.40 26.75
N ASP A 75 25.60 -16.84 27.93
CA ASP A 75 25.18 -17.41 29.20
C ASP A 75 23.69 -17.14 29.44
N VAL A 76 22.86 -18.01 28.87
CA VAL A 76 21.39 -17.96 28.96
C VAL A 76 20.85 -18.05 30.39
N SER A 77 21.67 -18.45 31.38
CA SER A 77 21.26 -18.43 32.80
C SER A 77 21.05 -17.01 33.35
N LYS A 78 21.68 -16.01 32.72
CA LYS A 78 21.59 -14.60 33.12
C LYS A 78 20.40 -13.84 32.50
N TYR A 79 19.61 -14.49 31.64
CA TYR A 79 18.49 -13.87 30.94
C TYR A 79 17.17 -14.08 31.69
N LYS A 80 16.39 -13.01 31.86
CA LYS A 80 15.05 -13.09 32.50
C LYS A 80 14.06 -13.79 31.58
N LYS A 81 13.40 -14.85 32.05
CA LYS A 81 12.34 -15.54 31.31
C LYS A 81 11.14 -14.63 31.05
N VAL A 82 10.58 -14.69 29.85
CA VAL A 82 9.50 -13.82 29.33
C VAL A 82 8.43 -14.62 28.60
N LYS A 83 7.16 -14.26 28.76
CA LYS A 83 6.02 -14.89 28.10
C LYS A 83 5.76 -14.32 26.70
N LEU A 84 4.97 -15.04 25.91
CA LEU A 84 4.55 -14.55 24.59
C LEU A 84 3.67 -13.29 24.68
N VAL A 85 2.80 -13.15 25.71
CA VAL A 85 2.01 -11.91 25.93
C VAL A 85 2.93 -10.70 26.05
N ASP A 86 3.88 -10.74 26.99
CA ASP A 86 4.73 -9.60 27.34
C ASP A 86 5.49 -9.09 26.11
N ALA A 87 6.01 -10.00 25.29
CA ALA A 87 6.70 -9.68 24.04
C ALA A 87 5.77 -9.09 22.97
N VAL A 88 4.53 -9.60 22.84
CA VAL A 88 3.51 -9.05 21.92
C VAL A 88 3.09 -7.64 22.35
N LEU A 89 2.81 -7.43 23.64
CA LEU A 89 2.34 -6.15 24.16
C LEU A 89 3.41 -5.06 24.06
N GLU A 90 4.67 -5.35 24.41
CA GLU A 90 5.76 -4.38 24.24
C GLU A 90 5.98 -4.04 22.75
N THR A 91 5.96 -5.03 21.85
CA THR A 91 6.03 -4.81 20.39
C THR A 91 4.92 -3.85 19.92
N LEU A 92 3.69 -4.03 20.42
CA LEU A 92 2.55 -3.18 20.08
C LEU A 92 2.66 -1.77 20.67
N ALA A 93 3.18 -1.62 21.89
CA ALA A 93 3.43 -0.33 22.52
C ALA A 93 4.54 0.46 21.78
N HIS A 94 5.61 -0.24 21.36
CA HIS A 94 6.75 0.38 20.71
C HIS A 94 6.54 0.65 19.21
N SER A 95 5.74 -0.15 18.48
CA SER A 95 5.67 -0.08 17.00
C SER A 95 5.17 1.27 16.45
N ASP A 96 6.08 2.02 15.83
CA ASP A 96 5.76 3.25 15.10
C ASP A 96 4.87 3.01 13.86
N LEU A 97 4.86 1.80 13.31
CA LEU A 97 3.95 1.44 12.22
C LEU A 97 2.50 1.43 12.72
N LEU A 98 2.25 0.93 13.93
CA LEU A 98 0.93 0.95 14.56
C LEU A 98 0.49 2.39 14.89
N LYS A 99 1.40 3.20 15.45
CA LYS A 99 1.19 4.65 15.71
C LYS A 99 0.86 5.39 14.39
N SER A 100 1.64 5.18 13.34
CA SER A 100 1.40 5.74 11.98
C SER A 100 0.06 5.29 11.37
N SER A 101 -0.38 4.07 11.67
CA SER A 101 -1.69 3.58 11.23
C SER A 101 -2.84 4.24 12.01
N ARG A 102 -2.67 4.48 13.32
CA ARG A 102 -3.63 5.24 14.17
C ARG A 102 -3.80 6.67 13.68
N GLU A 103 -2.72 7.36 13.31
CA GLU A 103 -2.79 8.71 12.74
C GLU A 103 -3.58 8.77 11.41
N LYS A 104 -3.58 7.69 10.61
CA LYS A 104 -4.43 7.64 9.41
C LYS A 104 -5.92 7.57 9.76
N VAL A 105 -6.30 6.88 10.83
CA VAL A 105 -7.68 6.86 11.35
C VAL A 105 -8.10 8.28 11.76
N ILE A 106 -7.28 8.97 12.54
CA ILE A 106 -7.52 10.37 12.97
C ILE A 106 -7.65 11.30 11.75
N GLN A 107 -6.78 11.16 10.75
CA GLN A 107 -6.90 11.91 9.49
C GLN A 107 -8.20 11.63 8.73
N TYR A 108 -8.78 10.43 8.81
CA TYR A 108 -10.06 10.11 8.15
C TYR A 108 -11.28 10.57 8.94
N ASP A 109 -11.23 10.58 10.28
CA ASP A 109 -12.23 11.25 11.12
C ASP A 109 -12.22 12.78 10.90
N LEU A 110 -11.05 13.42 10.82
CA LEU A 110 -10.93 14.83 10.44
C LEU A 110 -11.47 15.09 9.02
N LYS A 111 -11.22 14.19 8.05
CA LYS A 111 -11.86 14.27 6.72
C LYS A 111 -13.37 14.10 6.78
N LEU A 112 -13.91 13.26 7.68
CA LEU A 112 -15.34 13.09 7.88
C LEU A 112 -15.98 14.36 8.46
N LYS A 113 -15.33 14.99 9.45
CA LYS A 113 -15.72 16.30 10.00
C LYS A 113 -15.70 17.39 8.92
N ASN A 114 -14.68 17.41 8.04
CA ASN A 114 -14.63 18.33 6.91
C ASN A 114 -15.74 18.05 5.87
N ALA A 115 -16.08 16.78 5.59
CA ALA A 115 -17.20 16.43 4.71
C ALA A 115 -18.57 16.76 5.32
N ILE A 116 -18.69 16.81 6.65
CA ILE A 116 -19.88 17.32 7.35
C ILE A 116 -19.92 18.85 7.29
N ALA A 117 -18.77 19.52 7.27
CA ALA A 117 -18.70 20.98 7.11
C ALA A 117 -19.18 21.48 5.73
N ASP A 118 -19.28 20.62 4.70
CA ASP A 118 -19.98 20.90 3.43
C ASP A 118 -21.45 21.35 3.60
N PHE A 119 -22.03 21.16 4.79
CA PHE A 119 -23.40 21.54 5.15
C PHE A 119 -23.49 22.84 5.98
N TYR A 120 -22.38 23.42 6.43
CA TYR A 120 -22.37 24.68 7.18
C TYR A 120 -22.16 25.90 6.26
N PRO A 121 -22.57 27.11 6.66
CA PRO A 121 -22.39 28.30 5.83
C PRO A 121 -20.93 28.75 5.84
N THR A 122 -20.36 29.04 4.66
CA THR A 122 -19.11 29.81 4.58
C THR A 122 -19.41 31.28 4.78
N ILE A 123 -18.50 32.01 5.43
CA ILE A 123 -18.52 33.47 5.50
C ILE A 123 -17.15 33.96 5.05
N ASP A 124 -17.12 34.48 3.84
CA ASP A 124 -15.92 34.94 3.15
C ASP A 124 -15.85 36.47 3.25
N ALA A 125 -14.65 37.01 3.51
CA ALA A 125 -14.41 38.45 3.64
C ALA A 125 -13.31 38.88 2.65
N GLU A 126 -13.68 39.78 1.75
CA GLU A 126 -12.90 40.24 0.60
C GLU A 126 -12.69 41.76 0.77
N TYR A 127 -11.44 42.22 0.65
CA TYR A 127 -11.11 43.65 0.58
C TYR A 127 -10.26 43.88 -0.66
N ASN A 128 -10.83 44.60 -1.62
CA ASN A 128 -10.17 44.99 -2.84
C ASN A 128 -9.67 46.42 -2.71
N TYR A 129 -8.41 46.63 -3.11
CA TYR A 129 -7.79 47.94 -3.24
C TYR A 129 -7.00 47.96 -4.56
N GLY A 130 -7.67 48.37 -5.62
CA GLY A 130 -7.11 48.53 -6.96
C GLY A 130 -6.75 49.98 -7.30
N ARG A 131 -6.20 50.16 -8.50
CA ARG A 131 -6.16 51.45 -9.18
C ARG A 131 -6.29 51.26 -10.68
N THR A 132 -7.52 51.32 -11.17
CA THR A 132 -7.84 51.36 -12.60
C THR A 132 -7.36 52.68 -13.25
N ARG A 133 -7.13 52.61 -14.55
CA ARG A 133 -6.92 53.74 -15.46
C ARG A 133 -7.81 53.51 -16.66
N THR A 134 -8.64 54.48 -17.00
CA THR A 134 -9.60 54.36 -18.10
C THR A 134 -9.47 55.51 -19.09
N GLU A 135 -10.01 55.26 -20.28
CA GLU A 135 -10.04 56.16 -21.42
C GLU A 135 -11.54 56.39 -21.70
N PRO A 136 -12.10 57.58 -21.41
CA PRO A 136 -13.54 57.82 -21.51
C PRO A 136 -14.02 57.70 -22.97
N GLY A 137 -15.20 57.13 -23.16
CA GLY A 137 -15.76 56.80 -24.48
C GLY A 137 -16.37 57.96 -25.26
N SER A 138 -16.24 59.20 -24.77
CA SER A 138 -16.83 60.43 -25.34
C SER A 138 -15.75 61.47 -25.65
N LEU A 139 -16.03 62.35 -26.62
CA LEU A 139 -15.06 63.27 -27.27
C LEU A 139 -14.66 64.49 -26.41
N GLU A 140 -14.76 64.42 -25.08
CA GLU A 140 -14.63 65.59 -24.20
C GLU A 140 -13.55 65.37 -23.12
N GLY A 141 -12.28 65.53 -23.52
CA GLY A 141 -11.13 65.65 -22.63
C GLY A 141 -10.09 64.53 -22.75
N GLU A 142 -8.92 64.85 -23.33
CA GLU A 142 -7.76 63.95 -23.49
C GLU A 142 -6.99 63.68 -22.18
N ARG A 143 -7.69 63.32 -21.09
CA ARG A 143 -7.08 63.07 -19.77
C ARG A 143 -7.52 61.73 -19.20
N PHE A 144 -6.59 60.78 -19.15
CA PHE A 144 -6.78 59.50 -18.45
C PHE A 144 -7.23 59.73 -17.00
N LYS A 145 -8.44 59.29 -16.66
CA LYS A 145 -8.87 59.24 -15.25
C LYS A 145 -8.21 58.06 -14.56
N PHE A 146 -7.98 58.20 -13.25
CA PHE A 146 -7.48 57.15 -12.37
C PHE A 146 -8.40 57.03 -11.17
N PHE A 147 -9.07 55.90 -11.03
CA PHE A 147 -9.93 55.59 -9.90
C PHE A 147 -9.19 54.67 -8.92
N LYS A 148 -9.59 54.63 -7.64
CA LYS A 148 -8.97 53.73 -6.65
C LYS A 148 -10.00 52.70 -6.25
N ASP A 149 -10.05 51.56 -6.92
CA ASP A 149 -11.10 50.54 -6.75
C ASP A 149 -11.08 49.95 -5.33
N LYS A 150 -11.77 50.61 -4.40
CA LYS A 150 -11.74 50.32 -2.98
C LYS A 150 -13.10 49.80 -2.55
N ASN A 151 -13.21 48.49 -2.36
CA ASN A 151 -14.43 47.88 -1.87
C ASN A 151 -14.17 46.81 -0.80
N TYR A 152 -15.09 46.74 0.15
CA TYR A 152 -15.19 45.66 1.13
C TYR A 152 -16.40 44.82 0.78
N LYS A 153 -16.28 43.50 0.83
CA LYS A 153 -17.36 42.60 0.49
C LYS A 153 -17.36 41.41 1.43
N LEU A 154 -18.47 41.21 2.13
CA LEU A 154 -18.74 40.03 2.94
C LEU A 154 -19.70 39.14 2.16
N VAL A 155 -19.43 37.84 2.08
CA VAL A 155 -20.28 36.88 1.37
C VAL A 155 -20.54 35.68 2.26
N LEU A 156 -21.79 35.50 2.67
CA LEU A 156 -22.28 34.27 3.30
C LEU A 156 -22.84 33.35 2.22
N ARG A 157 -22.37 32.10 2.17
CA ARG A 157 -22.88 31.07 1.25
C ARG A 157 -23.30 29.81 2.02
N GLN A 158 -24.53 29.35 1.78
CA GLN A 158 -25.07 28.12 2.33
C GLN A 158 -25.52 27.20 1.19
N ASN A 159 -24.96 25.99 1.14
CA ASN A 159 -25.44 24.93 0.25
C ASN A 159 -26.77 24.39 0.80
N LEU A 160 -27.87 24.57 0.06
CA LEU A 160 -29.19 24.04 0.44
C LEU A 160 -29.43 22.65 -0.15
N TYR A 161 -29.00 22.44 -1.40
CA TYR A 161 -29.13 21.17 -2.09
C TYR A 161 -28.04 21.00 -3.15
N SER A 162 -27.40 19.83 -3.22
CA SER A 162 -26.29 19.55 -4.13
C SER A 162 -26.52 18.31 -5.00
N GLY A 163 -27.76 18.03 -5.42
CA GLY A 163 -28.12 16.76 -6.07
C GLY A 163 -28.03 15.52 -5.15
N GLY A 164 -27.67 15.73 -3.88
CA GLY A 164 -27.24 14.70 -2.94
C GLY A 164 -25.72 14.48 -2.90
N ALA A 165 -24.89 15.31 -3.55
CA ALA A 165 -23.43 15.18 -3.55
C ALA A 165 -22.84 15.22 -2.13
N SER A 166 -23.22 16.21 -1.31
CA SER A 166 -22.70 16.37 0.06
C SER A 166 -23.07 15.19 0.96
N LEU A 167 -24.31 14.69 0.86
CA LEU A 167 -24.77 13.53 1.65
C LEU A 167 -24.03 12.24 1.27
N ASN A 168 -23.77 12.02 -0.02
CA ASN A 168 -22.98 10.88 -0.47
C ASN A 168 -21.48 11.08 -0.20
N ASN A 169 -20.98 12.33 -0.11
CA ASN A 169 -19.62 12.65 0.33
C ASN A 169 -19.40 12.18 1.78
N VAL A 170 -20.28 12.57 2.72
CA VAL A 170 -20.21 12.12 4.13
C VAL A 170 -20.27 10.59 4.23
N LYS A 171 -21.14 9.93 3.45
CA LYS A 171 -21.25 8.45 3.48
C LYS A 171 -20.02 7.75 2.89
N SER A 172 -19.44 8.27 1.81
CA SER A 172 -18.16 7.80 1.25
C SER A 172 -17.02 7.98 2.26
N VAL A 173 -16.84 9.19 2.81
CA VAL A 173 -15.74 9.46 3.73
C VAL A 173 -15.89 8.69 5.05
N ARG A 174 -17.11 8.43 5.53
CA ARG A 174 -17.34 7.48 6.64
C ARG A 174 -16.90 6.07 6.31
N LYS A 175 -17.15 5.58 5.09
CA LYS A 175 -16.63 4.28 4.65
C LYS A 175 -15.11 4.27 4.50
N LYS A 176 -14.48 5.40 4.15
CA LYS A 176 -13.01 5.55 4.19
C LYS A 176 -12.44 5.53 5.61
N LEU A 177 -13.19 6.01 6.59
CA LEU A 177 -12.86 5.85 8.01
C LEU A 177 -12.95 4.37 8.43
N GLU A 178 -14.06 3.67 8.14
CA GLU A 178 -14.20 2.22 8.39
C GLU A 178 -13.09 1.38 7.71
N VAL A 179 -12.65 1.79 6.51
CA VAL A 179 -11.49 1.23 5.79
C VAL A 179 -10.17 1.50 6.54
N ALA A 180 -9.96 2.71 7.06
CA ALA A 180 -8.75 3.06 7.80
C ALA A 180 -8.66 2.38 9.17
N GLU A 181 -9.78 2.28 9.89
CA GLU A 181 -9.91 1.54 11.15
C GLU A 181 -9.55 0.06 10.94
N ASN A 182 -10.09 -0.57 9.90
CA ASN A 182 -9.75 -1.95 9.57
C ASN A 182 -8.29 -2.11 9.07
N GLN A 183 -7.69 -1.10 8.43
CA GLN A 183 -6.25 -1.09 8.10
C GLN A 183 -5.35 -0.93 9.32
N TYR A 184 -5.80 -0.23 10.37
CA TYR A 184 -5.15 -0.24 11.67
C TYR A 184 -5.16 -1.66 12.27
N LYS A 185 -6.29 -2.40 12.20
CA LYS A 185 -6.35 -3.81 12.61
C LYS A 185 -5.39 -4.71 11.81
N ILE A 186 -5.35 -4.58 10.48
CA ILE A 186 -4.39 -5.30 9.61
C ILE A 186 -2.93 -4.98 9.98
N THR A 187 -2.65 -3.77 10.46
CA THR A 187 -1.32 -3.41 10.95
C THR A 187 -1.04 -4.10 12.28
N LEU A 188 -2.00 -4.06 13.21
CA LEU A 188 -1.92 -4.71 14.52
C LEU A 188 -1.65 -6.22 14.39
N ASP A 189 -2.42 -6.95 13.59
CA ASP A 189 -2.22 -8.39 13.34
C ASP A 189 -0.80 -8.68 12.81
N LYS A 190 -0.25 -7.80 11.98
CA LYS A 190 1.12 -7.94 11.44
C LYS A 190 2.21 -7.66 12.47
N GLU A 191 2.02 -6.70 13.37
CA GLU A 191 2.97 -6.46 14.46
C GLU A 191 2.93 -7.60 15.49
N VAL A 192 1.73 -8.11 15.83
CA VAL A 192 1.57 -9.36 16.61
C VAL A 192 2.31 -10.52 15.96
N LYS A 193 2.15 -10.73 14.64
CA LYS A 193 2.85 -11.78 13.91
C LYS A 193 4.38 -11.62 13.87
N LYS A 194 4.90 -10.38 13.84
CA LYS A 194 6.35 -10.13 14.01
C LYS A 194 6.84 -10.56 15.39
N ALA A 195 6.12 -10.17 16.46
CA ALA A 195 6.46 -10.53 17.83
C ALA A 195 6.49 -12.05 18.01
N ILE A 196 5.45 -12.75 17.54
CA ILE A 196 5.37 -14.22 17.49
C ILE A 196 6.59 -14.82 16.79
N LYS A 197 6.89 -14.37 15.56
CA LYS A 197 8.01 -14.90 14.77
C LYS A 197 9.36 -14.67 15.48
N ALA A 198 9.55 -13.51 16.08
CA ALA A 198 10.78 -13.18 16.79
C ALA A 198 10.93 -14.00 18.08
N TYR A 199 9.85 -14.11 18.87
CA TYR A 199 9.78 -14.91 20.10
C TYR A 199 10.15 -16.38 19.83
N PHE A 200 9.45 -17.04 18.91
CA PHE A 200 9.72 -18.45 18.58
C PHE A 200 11.07 -18.63 17.88
N GLY A 201 11.51 -17.67 17.07
CA GLY A 201 12.85 -17.66 16.49
C GLY A 201 13.96 -17.74 17.54
N VAL A 202 13.77 -17.16 18.74
CA VAL A 202 14.68 -17.31 19.88
C VAL A 202 14.50 -18.67 20.58
N VAL A 203 13.26 -19.09 20.85
CA VAL A 203 12.95 -20.38 21.50
C VAL A 203 13.60 -21.57 20.76
N PHE A 204 13.38 -21.66 19.45
CA PHE A 204 13.80 -22.83 18.66
C PHE A 204 15.27 -22.79 18.23
N SER A 205 15.86 -21.60 18.06
CA SER A 205 17.32 -21.48 17.88
C SER A 205 18.09 -21.83 19.16
N ASN A 206 17.65 -21.37 20.34
CA ASN A 206 18.20 -21.78 21.63
C ASN A 206 18.09 -23.31 21.82
N ARG A 207 16.94 -23.91 21.49
CA ARG A 207 16.79 -25.36 21.57
C ARG A 207 17.68 -26.11 20.56
N SER A 208 17.91 -25.54 19.38
CA SER A 208 18.87 -26.07 18.39
C SER A 208 20.32 -26.04 18.92
N VAL A 209 20.70 -25.00 19.66
CA VAL A 209 21.97 -24.95 20.40
C VAL A 209 22.03 -26.10 21.43
N MET A 210 21.04 -26.21 22.32
CA MET A 210 21.00 -27.26 23.35
C MET A 210 21.01 -28.71 22.81
N VAL A 211 20.52 -28.95 21.59
CA VAL A 211 20.68 -30.24 20.89
C VAL A 211 22.14 -30.46 20.49
N ASN A 212 22.73 -29.51 19.76
CA ASN A 212 24.08 -29.66 19.22
C ASN A 212 25.16 -29.62 20.31
N GLU A 213 24.95 -28.92 21.42
CA GLU A 213 25.84 -28.94 22.60
C GLU A 213 25.85 -30.30 23.31
N ARG A 214 24.68 -30.94 23.49
CA ARG A 214 24.60 -32.29 24.07
C ARG A 214 25.31 -33.32 23.19
N ASN A 215 25.11 -33.25 21.88
CA ASN A 215 25.82 -34.10 20.91
C ASN A 215 27.34 -33.83 20.91
N MET A 216 27.76 -32.56 20.93
CA MET A 216 29.17 -32.17 21.07
C MET A 216 29.79 -32.73 22.36
N LYS A 217 29.10 -32.66 23.50
CA LYS A 217 29.58 -33.22 24.78
C LYS A 217 29.74 -34.74 24.72
N LYS A 218 28.80 -35.45 24.06
CA LYS A 218 28.91 -36.90 23.83
C LYS A 218 30.09 -37.25 22.92
N LEU A 219 30.23 -36.60 21.77
CA LEU A 219 31.32 -36.83 20.83
C LEU A 219 32.70 -36.50 21.44
N LYS A 220 32.82 -35.46 22.27
CA LYS A 220 34.05 -35.19 23.03
C LYS A 220 34.40 -36.30 24.02
N LYS A 221 33.42 -36.91 24.71
CA LYS A 221 33.67 -38.05 25.61
C LYS A 221 34.07 -39.32 24.84
N ILE A 222 33.49 -39.54 23.65
CA ILE A 222 33.92 -40.62 22.75
C ILE A 222 35.37 -40.37 22.29
N LEU A 223 35.73 -39.14 21.90
CA LEU A 223 37.11 -38.79 21.51
C LEU A 223 38.13 -39.06 22.61
N GLU A 224 37.81 -38.69 23.85
CA GLU A 224 38.63 -38.97 25.03
C GLU A 224 38.93 -40.47 25.18
N ILE A 225 37.88 -41.31 25.15
CA ILE A 225 38.03 -42.78 25.28
C ILE A 225 38.78 -43.39 24.09
N VAL A 226 38.50 -42.95 22.86
CA VAL A 226 39.18 -43.45 21.66
C VAL A 226 40.66 -43.04 21.64
N THR A 227 41.00 -41.87 22.16
CA THR A 227 42.40 -41.43 22.32
C THR A 227 43.11 -42.35 23.32
N ILE A 228 42.53 -42.56 24.51
CA ILE A 228 43.08 -43.48 25.52
C ILE A 228 43.21 -44.93 24.98
N LYS A 229 42.24 -45.42 24.20
CA LYS A 229 42.36 -46.73 23.55
C LYS A 229 43.50 -46.75 22.51
N TYR A 230 43.64 -45.71 21.69
CA TYR A 230 44.70 -45.61 20.68
C TYR A 230 46.11 -45.53 21.30
N ASP A 231 46.29 -44.70 22.32
CA ASP A 231 47.57 -44.51 23.02
C ASP A 231 48.03 -45.81 23.72
N ASN A 232 47.08 -46.67 24.13
CA ASN A 232 47.31 -48.01 24.66
C ASN A 232 47.36 -49.12 23.58
N GLY A 233 47.39 -48.78 22.28
CA GLY A 233 47.44 -49.73 21.16
C GLY A 233 46.14 -50.50 20.87
N ALA A 234 45.05 -50.18 21.56
CA ALA A 234 43.75 -50.87 21.52
C ALA A 234 42.67 -50.17 20.67
N ALA A 235 43.05 -49.25 19.78
CA ALA A 235 42.20 -48.69 18.72
C ALA A 235 43.04 -48.28 17.50
N SER A 236 42.43 -48.19 16.31
CA SER A 236 43.16 -47.84 15.09
C SER A 236 43.35 -46.33 14.90
N ILE A 237 44.31 -45.95 14.05
CA ILE A 237 44.43 -44.56 13.58
C ILE A 237 43.19 -44.11 12.77
N GLY A 238 42.49 -45.06 12.13
CA GLY A 238 41.21 -44.83 11.45
C GLY A 238 40.10 -44.44 12.43
N ASP A 239 40.02 -45.11 13.58
CA ASP A 239 39.07 -44.77 14.65
C ASP A 239 39.31 -43.36 15.18
N LEU A 240 40.57 -43.07 15.56
CA LEU A 240 40.97 -41.78 16.12
C LEU A 240 40.73 -40.63 15.14
N THR A 241 41.03 -40.80 13.86
CA THR A 241 40.77 -39.78 12.82
C THR A 241 39.26 -39.65 12.53
N SER A 242 38.51 -40.75 12.52
CA SER A 242 37.05 -40.76 12.35
C SER A 242 36.34 -39.97 13.46
N ILE A 243 36.66 -40.20 14.73
CA ILE A 243 36.05 -39.40 15.82
C ILE A 243 36.50 -37.93 15.78
N LYS A 244 37.77 -37.64 15.47
CA LYS A 244 38.25 -36.25 15.28
C LYS A 244 37.46 -35.53 14.19
N ALA A 245 37.18 -36.18 13.07
CA ALA A 245 36.34 -35.63 11.99
C ALA A 245 34.87 -35.43 12.43
N ASN A 246 34.29 -36.37 13.20
CA ASN A 246 32.92 -36.21 13.73
C ASN A 246 32.82 -35.06 14.74
N VAL A 247 33.82 -34.86 15.61
CA VAL A 247 33.92 -33.72 16.54
C VAL A 247 34.07 -32.39 15.77
N ALA A 248 34.92 -32.32 14.74
CA ALA A 248 35.06 -31.13 13.91
C ALA A 248 33.74 -30.76 13.19
N ASN A 249 33.05 -31.75 12.62
CA ASN A 249 31.74 -31.57 12.00
C ASN A 249 30.68 -31.09 13.00
N ALA A 250 30.67 -31.64 14.22
CA ALA A 250 29.79 -31.18 15.29
C ALA A 250 30.12 -29.75 15.76
N MET A 251 31.39 -29.34 15.75
CA MET A 251 31.80 -27.97 16.07
C MET A 251 31.27 -26.98 15.03
N THR A 252 31.42 -27.30 13.74
CA THR A 252 30.87 -26.48 12.64
C THR A 252 29.34 -26.36 12.73
N LYS A 253 28.62 -27.43 13.11
CA LYS A 253 27.17 -27.36 13.37
C LYS A 253 26.85 -26.48 14.58
N LEU A 254 27.56 -26.65 15.71
CA LEU A 254 27.36 -25.87 16.92
C LEU A 254 27.60 -24.37 16.71
N VAL A 255 28.67 -23.99 16.00
CA VAL A 255 28.94 -22.60 15.62
C VAL A 255 27.77 -22.03 14.80
N LYS A 256 27.27 -22.75 13.80
CA LYS A 256 26.14 -22.29 12.96
C LYS A 256 24.85 -22.07 13.76
N VAL A 257 24.48 -22.97 14.68
CA VAL A 257 23.28 -22.78 15.51
C VAL A 257 23.47 -21.69 16.56
N ASN A 258 24.68 -21.51 17.10
CA ASN A 258 25.00 -20.37 17.96
C ASN A 258 24.87 -19.05 17.21
N SER A 259 25.45 -18.91 16.01
CA SER A 259 25.27 -17.72 15.18
C SER A 259 23.78 -17.44 14.89
N LYS A 260 22.98 -18.49 14.65
CA LYS A 260 21.53 -18.33 14.44
C LYS A 260 20.79 -17.90 15.71
N PHE A 261 21.18 -18.38 16.89
CA PHE A 261 20.64 -17.93 18.16
C PHE A 261 20.98 -16.46 18.45
N VAL A 262 22.20 -16.01 18.15
CA VAL A 262 22.58 -14.59 18.23
C VAL A 262 21.75 -13.74 17.25
N GLU A 263 21.59 -14.20 16.00
CA GLU A 263 20.76 -13.52 15.00
C GLU A 263 19.30 -13.39 15.46
N SER A 264 18.71 -14.47 15.99
CA SER A 264 17.36 -14.46 16.55
C SER A 264 17.22 -13.54 17.76
N LEU A 265 18.20 -13.49 18.66
CA LEU A 265 18.21 -12.55 19.79
C LEU A 265 18.23 -11.10 19.30
N ARG A 266 19.12 -10.74 18.38
CA ARG A 266 19.18 -9.38 17.83
C ARG A 266 17.92 -9.01 17.03
N TYR A 267 17.28 -9.97 16.36
CA TYR A 267 15.98 -9.73 15.72
C TYR A 267 14.85 -9.55 16.74
N TYR A 268 14.86 -10.29 17.85
CA TYR A 268 13.90 -10.16 18.94
C TYR A 268 14.05 -8.82 19.68
N GLU A 269 15.27 -8.39 19.97
CA GLU A 269 15.57 -7.06 20.49
C GLU A 269 15.08 -5.93 19.56
N TYR A 270 15.25 -6.09 18.24
CA TYR A 270 14.79 -5.12 17.24
C TYR A 270 13.25 -5.05 17.14
N ILE A 271 12.54 -6.16 17.36
CA ILE A 271 11.06 -6.20 17.26
C ILE A 271 10.38 -5.80 18.58
N VAL A 272 10.87 -6.28 19.72
CA VAL A 272 10.26 -6.07 21.04
C VAL A 272 10.79 -4.81 21.71
N GLY A 273 12.05 -4.43 21.46
CA GLY A 273 12.67 -3.21 21.98
C GLY A 273 13.76 -3.46 23.02
N THR A 274 14.53 -2.41 23.33
CA THR A 274 15.72 -2.43 24.21
C THR A 274 15.44 -2.89 25.64
N ASN A 275 14.22 -2.70 26.14
CA ASN A 275 13.77 -3.21 27.44
C ASN A 275 13.92 -4.74 27.59
N PHE A 276 14.03 -5.46 26.47
CA PHE A 276 14.10 -6.92 26.42
C PHE A 276 15.49 -7.49 26.07
N GLU A 277 16.55 -6.65 26.00
CA GLU A 277 17.94 -7.04 25.62
C GLU A 277 18.61 -8.10 26.53
N LYS A 278 17.99 -8.43 27.67
CA LYS A 278 18.45 -9.49 28.60
C LYS A 278 17.32 -10.44 28.98
N THR A 279 16.43 -10.73 28.03
CA THR A 279 15.27 -11.62 28.24
C THR A 279 15.28 -12.85 27.32
N LEU A 280 14.71 -13.95 27.81
CA LEU A 280 14.68 -15.23 27.11
C LEU A 280 13.24 -15.76 26.96
N PRO A 281 12.67 -15.68 25.75
CA PRO A 281 11.54 -16.51 25.31
C PRO A 281 11.73 -17.99 25.68
N TYR A 282 10.69 -18.60 26.26
CA TYR A 282 10.75 -19.99 26.74
C TYR A 282 9.45 -20.80 26.53
N GLU A 283 8.32 -20.14 26.23
CA GLU A 283 7.03 -20.81 26.06
C GLU A 283 6.98 -21.54 24.72
N LYS A 284 6.63 -22.82 24.75
CA LYS A 284 6.71 -23.72 23.58
C LYS A 284 5.63 -24.80 23.55
N ASN A 285 4.72 -24.79 24.53
CA ASN A 285 3.60 -25.71 24.63
C ASN A 285 2.32 -24.86 24.57
N PHE A 286 1.58 -24.99 23.48
CA PHE A 286 0.25 -24.43 23.30
C PHE A 286 -0.67 -25.62 23.02
N ASP A 287 -1.85 -25.61 23.63
CA ASP A 287 -2.89 -26.59 23.31
C ASP A 287 -3.54 -26.15 21.98
N VAL A 288 -3.38 -27.00 20.96
CA VAL A 288 -3.69 -26.67 19.57
C VAL A 288 -4.59 -27.76 19.00
N SER A 289 -5.89 -27.51 19.08
CA SER A 289 -6.89 -28.19 18.27
C SER A 289 -7.25 -27.32 17.08
N ILE A 290 -7.36 -27.94 15.89
CA ILE A 290 -7.63 -27.28 14.62
C ILE A 290 -8.86 -27.93 14.00
N THR A 291 -9.92 -27.14 13.86
CA THR A 291 -11.19 -27.55 13.22
C THR A 291 -11.01 -27.82 11.74
N ASP A 292 -11.97 -28.52 11.13
CA ASP A 292 -11.94 -28.85 9.70
C ASP A 292 -11.75 -27.62 8.78
N PHE A 293 -11.11 -27.87 7.64
CA PHE A 293 -10.80 -26.86 6.63
C PHE A 293 -12.01 -26.05 6.17
N ASP A 294 -13.18 -26.65 5.93
CA ASP A 294 -14.34 -25.90 5.42
C ASP A 294 -14.96 -25.00 6.50
N GLU A 295 -14.87 -25.36 7.79
CA GLU A 295 -15.23 -24.47 8.89
C GLU A 295 -14.26 -23.29 9.02
N LEU A 296 -12.95 -23.55 8.97
CA LEU A 296 -11.92 -22.52 8.98
C LEU A 296 -12.06 -21.57 7.78
N TYR A 297 -12.34 -22.11 6.59
CA TYR A 297 -12.50 -21.31 5.39
C TYR A 297 -13.76 -20.45 5.44
N LYS A 298 -14.87 -20.97 5.99
CA LYS A 298 -16.07 -20.16 6.25
C LYS A 298 -15.77 -19.03 7.25
N ARG A 299 -15.14 -19.35 8.39
CA ARG A 299 -14.75 -18.34 9.40
C ARG A 299 -13.84 -17.27 8.79
N ALA A 300 -12.88 -17.66 7.96
CA ALA A 300 -11.99 -16.75 7.26
C ALA A 300 -12.72 -15.86 6.23
N LEU A 301 -13.72 -16.37 5.51
CA LEU A 301 -14.52 -15.54 4.58
C LEU A 301 -15.33 -14.45 5.30
N GLU A 302 -15.70 -14.67 6.57
CA GLU A 302 -16.47 -13.75 7.41
C GLU A 302 -15.57 -12.78 8.19
N ASN A 303 -14.48 -13.27 8.82
CA ASN A 303 -13.65 -12.50 9.75
C ASN A 303 -12.35 -11.91 9.16
N ASN A 304 -11.85 -12.41 8.02
CA ASN A 304 -10.53 -12.00 7.51
C ASN A 304 -10.48 -10.48 7.24
N ARG A 305 -9.59 -9.77 7.97
CA ARG A 305 -9.47 -8.31 7.91
C ARG A 305 -9.16 -7.81 6.49
N GLY A 306 -8.40 -8.58 5.70
CA GLY A 306 -8.12 -8.28 4.29
C GLY A 306 -9.40 -8.21 3.45
N LEU A 307 -10.28 -9.21 3.53
CA LEU A 307 -11.55 -9.21 2.82
C LEU A 307 -12.49 -8.10 3.30
N ILE A 308 -12.56 -7.85 4.62
CA ILE A 308 -13.33 -6.74 5.21
C ILE A 308 -12.90 -5.40 4.59
N ASN A 309 -11.60 -5.17 4.39
CA ASN A 309 -11.07 -3.97 3.75
C ASN A 309 -11.62 -3.76 2.32
N TYR A 310 -11.73 -4.84 1.54
CA TYR A 310 -12.33 -4.80 0.20
C TYR A 310 -13.82 -4.51 0.25
N TYR A 311 -14.59 -5.20 1.10
CA TYR A 311 -16.03 -4.96 1.23
C TYR A 311 -16.35 -3.49 1.59
N LYS A 312 -15.63 -2.92 2.57
CA LYS A 312 -15.79 -1.51 2.96
C LYS A 312 -15.35 -0.52 1.86
N SER A 313 -14.29 -0.84 1.12
CA SER A 313 -13.84 -0.04 -0.04
C SER A 313 -14.85 -0.06 -1.20
N ILE A 314 -15.51 -1.19 -1.44
CA ILE A 314 -16.59 -1.33 -2.43
C ILE A 314 -17.83 -0.53 -1.99
N GLU A 315 -18.12 -0.44 -0.68
CA GLU A 315 -19.17 0.44 -0.16
C GLU A 315 -18.84 1.94 -0.31
N ASP A 316 -17.60 2.34 -0.06
CA ASP A 316 -17.13 3.71 -0.35
C ASP A 316 -17.31 4.07 -1.83
N GLU A 317 -16.80 3.25 -2.76
CA GLU A 317 -16.91 3.57 -4.19
C GLU A 317 -18.38 3.52 -4.68
N LYS A 318 -19.27 2.72 -4.05
CA LYS A 318 -20.72 2.80 -4.28
C LYS A 318 -21.31 4.16 -3.84
N PHE A 319 -20.82 4.79 -2.76
CA PHE A 319 -21.22 6.15 -2.39
C PHE A 319 -20.55 7.21 -3.28
N SER A 320 -19.29 7.02 -3.66
CA SER A 320 -18.59 7.88 -4.64
C SER A 320 -19.28 7.86 -6.02
N GLN A 321 -19.86 6.72 -6.43
CA GLN A 321 -20.69 6.62 -7.63
C GLN A 321 -21.96 7.48 -7.52
N ARG A 322 -22.64 7.44 -6.36
CA ARG A 322 -23.83 8.28 -6.10
C ARG A 322 -23.47 9.77 -6.03
N LYS A 323 -22.30 10.11 -5.51
CA LYS A 323 -21.72 11.48 -5.53
C LYS A 323 -21.43 11.92 -6.98
N ALA A 324 -20.79 11.09 -7.81
CA ALA A 324 -20.52 11.41 -9.22
C ALA A 324 -21.80 11.57 -10.05
N ARG A 325 -22.85 10.79 -9.76
CA ARG A 325 -24.18 10.96 -10.40
C ARG A 325 -24.89 12.25 -9.99
N ALA A 326 -24.44 12.98 -8.98
CA ALA A 326 -25.08 14.22 -8.54
C ALA A 326 -24.81 15.41 -9.49
N SER A 327 -23.80 15.35 -10.38
CA SER A 327 -23.59 16.34 -11.44
C SER A 327 -24.79 16.47 -12.39
N PHE A 328 -25.58 15.40 -12.55
CA PHE A 328 -26.79 15.36 -13.40
C PHE A 328 -28.06 15.85 -12.70
N LYS A 329 -27.91 16.72 -11.69
CA LYS A 329 -29.01 17.26 -10.88
C LYS A 329 -28.77 18.73 -10.55
N PRO A 330 -29.83 19.52 -10.31
CA PRO A 330 -29.67 20.91 -9.91
C PRO A 330 -28.98 21.03 -8.54
N LYS A 331 -28.12 22.04 -8.43
CA LYS A 331 -27.59 22.56 -7.16
C LYS A 331 -28.37 23.83 -6.81
N ILE A 332 -28.63 24.04 -5.52
CA ILE A 332 -29.31 25.21 -4.98
C ILE A 332 -28.47 25.72 -3.81
N ASP A 333 -27.97 26.95 -3.95
CA ASP A 333 -27.23 27.68 -2.93
C ASP A 333 -28.02 28.92 -2.50
N PHE A 334 -27.94 29.28 -1.22
CA PHE A 334 -28.28 30.60 -0.73
C PHE A 334 -27.00 31.44 -0.62
N GLU A 335 -27.01 32.62 -1.21
CA GLU A 335 -25.90 33.58 -1.16
C GLU A 335 -26.43 34.92 -0.63
N LEU A 336 -25.88 35.39 0.49
CA LEU A 336 -26.14 36.72 1.05
C LEU A 336 -24.82 37.49 1.02
N SER A 337 -24.77 38.58 0.27
CA SER A 337 -23.59 39.43 0.17
C SER A 337 -23.87 40.86 0.61
N TYR A 338 -22.92 41.44 1.34
CA TYR A 338 -22.87 42.87 1.65
C TYR A 338 -21.60 43.44 1.02
N LYS A 339 -21.74 44.39 0.10
CA LYS A 339 -20.63 45.11 -0.52
C LYS A 339 -20.71 46.58 -0.12
N LYS A 340 -19.60 47.17 0.28
CA LYS A 340 -19.44 48.62 0.37
C LYS A 340 -18.39 49.07 -0.65
N THR A 341 -18.78 49.88 -1.62
CA THR A 341 -17.86 50.57 -2.53
C THR A 341 -17.53 51.93 -1.92
N MET A 342 -16.23 52.29 -1.83
CA MET A 342 -15.79 53.57 -1.27
C MET A 342 -15.24 54.54 -2.34
N ASP A 343 -14.65 53.99 -3.40
CA ASP A 343 -14.00 54.70 -4.52
C ASP A 343 -13.98 53.68 -5.68
N ALA A 344 -14.42 54.11 -6.87
CA ALA A 344 -14.48 53.35 -8.12
C ALA A 344 -14.76 54.32 -9.29
N GLU A 345 -14.76 53.83 -10.52
CA GLU A 345 -15.18 54.60 -11.70
C GLU A 345 -16.61 55.12 -11.56
N ASP A 346 -16.78 56.41 -11.85
CA ASP A 346 -18.04 57.19 -11.83
C ASP A 346 -18.91 57.10 -10.55
N LEU A 347 -18.31 56.75 -9.40
CA LEU A 347 -18.97 56.87 -8.09
C LEU A 347 -18.58 58.15 -7.34
N GLU A 348 -19.55 59.06 -7.21
CA GLU A 348 -19.43 60.30 -6.42
C GLU A 348 -19.65 60.08 -4.91
N VAL A 349 -20.29 58.97 -4.51
CA VAL A 349 -20.72 58.68 -3.12
C VAL A 349 -20.46 57.21 -2.76
N GLU A 350 -20.21 56.92 -1.47
CA GLU A 350 -20.04 55.55 -0.97
C GLU A 350 -21.30 54.68 -1.08
N GLU A 351 -21.30 53.72 -2.02
CA GLU A 351 -22.38 52.72 -2.17
C GLU A 351 -22.35 51.60 -1.13
N LYS A 352 -23.54 51.04 -0.85
CA LYS A 352 -23.77 49.93 0.10
C LYS A 352 -24.79 48.94 -0.47
N ASP A 353 -24.33 47.87 -1.08
CA ASP A 353 -25.18 46.81 -1.63
C ASP A 353 -25.48 45.74 -0.56
N ILE A 354 -26.75 45.39 -0.36
CA ILE A 354 -27.14 44.14 0.32
C ILE A 354 -27.90 43.27 -0.69
N ASN A 355 -27.33 42.12 -1.04
CA ASN A 355 -27.82 41.21 -2.07
C ASN A 355 -28.05 39.81 -1.49
N GLY A 356 -29.31 39.45 -1.21
CA GLY A 356 -29.72 38.08 -0.88
C GLY A 356 -30.30 37.37 -2.11
N LYS A 357 -29.76 36.20 -2.47
CA LYS A 357 -30.09 35.46 -3.71
C LYS A 357 -30.15 33.96 -3.45
N ILE A 358 -31.18 33.29 -3.97
CA ILE A 358 -31.21 31.82 -4.09
C ILE A 358 -30.77 31.47 -5.50
N LYS A 359 -29.63 30.79 -5.62
CA LYS A 359 -28.98 30.45 -6.89
C LYS A 359 -29.21 28.98 -7.21
N LEU A 360 -30.14 28.71 -8.13
CA LEU A 360 -30.21 27.42 -8.80
C LEU A 360 -29.12 27.35 -9.89
N SER A 361 -28.37 26.26 -9.93
CA SER A 361 -27.34 25.99 -10.94
C SER A 361 -27.50 24.56 -11.45
N TYR A 362 -27.70 24.39 -12.75
CA TYR A 362 -27.86 23.09 -13.40
C TYR A 362 -26.94 22.98 -14.62
N ASN A 363 -26.27 21.84 -14.76
CA ASN A 363 -25.30 21.60 -15.82
C ASN A 363 -25.96 20.84 -16.97
N ILE A 364 -26.33 21.55 -18.04
CA ILE A 364 -27.01 20.97 -19.20
C ILE A 364 -26.04 20.12 -20.04
N PHE A 365 -24.81 20.60 -20.26
CA PHE A 365 -23.81 19.89 -21.06
C PHE A 365 -22.37 20.27 -20.65
N ASN A 366 -21.51 19.26 -20.53
CA ASN A 366 -20.13 19.40 -20.04
C ASN A 366 -19.15 18.53 -20.86
N GLY A 367 -19.30 18.49 -22.18
CA GLY A 367 -18.43 17.71 -23.07
C GLY A 367 -18.38 16.19 -22.75
N GLY A 368 -19.44 15.64 -22.17
CA GLY A 368 -19.49 14.24 -21.69
C GLY A 368 -18.67 13.94 -20.43
N LYS A 369 -17.98 14.93 -19.82
CA LYS A 369 -17.07 14.75 -18.67
C LYS A 369 -17.71 14.03 -17.48
N ASP A 370 -18.93 14.41 -17.09
CA ASP A 370 -19.64 13.78 -15.97
C ASP A 370 -20.08 12.33 -16.27
N LYS A 371 -20.39 12.01 -17.54
CA LYS A 371 -20.69 10.63 -17.97
C LYS A 371 -19.45 9.78 -17.80
N ASN A 372 -18.31 10.27 -18.27
CA ASN A 372 -17.03 9.59 -18.14
C ASN A 372 -16.61 9.44 -16.67
N LYS A 373 -16.91 10.41 -15.81
CA LYS A 373 -16.65 10.31 -14.36
C LYS A 373 -17.49 9.22 -13.68
N VAL A 374 -18.75 9.04 -14.06
CA VAL A 374 -19.56 7.91 -13.57
C VAL A 374 -19.06 6.56 -14.11
N LEU A 375 -18.61 6.51 -15.38
CA LEU A 375 -18.02 5.30 -15.98
C LEU A 375 -16.67 4.91 -15.32
N GLU A 376 -15.83 5.88 -14.97
CA GLU A 376 -14.59 5.67 -14.19
C GLU A 376 -14.88 4.96 -12.86
N VAL A 377 -15.83 5.50 -12.07
CA VAL A 377 -16.18 4.92 -10.77
C VAL A 377 -16.86 3.55 -10.93
N ASN A 378 -17.69 3.35 -11.97
CA ASN A 378 -18.20 2.02 -12.31
C ASN A 378 -17.07 1.02 -12.59
N SER A 379 -15.97 1.46 -13.20
CA SER A 379 -14.81 0.60 -13.46
C SER A 379 -14.02 0.30 -12.18
N LYS A 380 -13.87 1.27 -11.27
CA LYS A 380 -13.24 1.06 -9.95
C LYS A 380 -14.00 0.03 -9.11
N ILE A 381 -15.34 0.08 -9.12
CA ILE A 381 -16.18 -0.93 -8.44
C ILE A 381 -15.94 -2.33 -9.04
N ARG A 382 -15.77 -2.44 -10.37
CA ARG A 382 -15.45 -3.74 -11.01
C ARG A 382 -14.05 -4.23 -10.65
N ASP A 383 -13.04 -3.37 -10.72
CA ASP A 383 -11.66 -3.69 -10.32
C ASP A 383 -11.60 -4.20 -8.86
N LEU A 384 -12.24 -3.50 -7.93
CA LEU A 384 -12.34 -3.93 -6.54
C LEU A 384 -13.08 -5.26 -6.36
N ASN A 385 -14.14 -5.52 -7.13
CA ASN A 385 -14.83 -6.83 -7.12
C ASN A 385 -13.92 -7.95 -7.66
N TYR A 386 -13.20 -7.74 -8.76
CA TYR A 386 -12.29 -8.76 -9.31
C TYR A 386 -11.10 -9.02 -8.36
N ARG A 387 -10.57 -7.98 -7.70
CA ARG A 387 -9.56 -8.13 -6.64
C ARG A 387 -10.12 -8.90 -5.44
N LEU A 388 -11.35 -8.62 -5.00
CA LEU A 388 -12.00 -9.35 -3.91
C LEU A 388 -12.13 -10.84 -4.22
N GLU A 389 -12.61 -11.21 -5.42
CA GLU A 389 -12.71 -12.63 -5.80
C GLU A 389 -11.34 -13.31 -5.95
N GLU A 390 -10.31 -12.56 -6.34
CA GLU A 390 -8.93 -13.07 -6.39
C GLU A 390 -8.32 -13.25 -4.98
N GLU A 391 -8.52 -12.30 -4.07
CA GLU A 391 -8.07 -12.46 -2.67
C GLU A 391 -8.84 -13.57 -1.93
N LYS A 392 -10.11 -13.85 -2.28
CA LYS A 392 -10.81 -15.06 -1.78
C LYS A 392 -10.12 -16.36 -2.25
N LYS A 393 -9.71 -16.45 -3.52
CA LYS A 393 -8.96 -17.62 -4.02
C LYS A 393 -7.62 -17.76 -3.32
N LYS A 394 -6.87 -16.66 -3.15
CA LYS A 394 -5.60 -16.65 -2.41
C LYS A 394 -5.79 -17.04 -0.94
N LEU A 395 -6.85 -16.57 -0.30
CA LEU A 395 -7.21 -16.98 1.06
C LEU A 395 -7.48 -18.48 1.12
N LYS A 396 -8.29 -19.03 0.19
CA LYS A 396 -8.55 -20.47 0.11
C LYS A 396 -7.26 -21.27 -0.09
N TRP A 397 -6.41 -20.84 -1.02
CA TRP A 397 -5.12 -21.48 -1.33
C TRP A 397 -4.15 -21.44 -0.14
N ASN A 398 -3.96 -20.27 0.48
CA ASN A 398 -3.06 -20.09 1.61
C ASN A 398 -3.55 -20.87 2.83
N LEU A 399 -4.85 -20.82 3.14
CA LEU A 399 -5.43 -21.57 4.26
C LEU A 399 -5.34 -23.08 4.01
N SER A 400 -5.61 -23.55 2.78
CA SER A 400 -5.48 -24.96 2.43
C SER A 400 -4.03 -25.42 2.55
N LYS A 401 -3.07 -24.63 2.07
CA LYS A 401 -1.64 -24.91 2.23
C LYS A 401 -1.23 -25.00 3.70
N VAL A 402 -1.62 -24.03 4.53
CA VAL A 402 -1.25 -24.01 5.97
C VAL A 402 -1.95 -25.14 6.72
N HIS A 403 -3.22 -25.42 6.45
CA HIS A 403 -3.95 -26.55 7.04
C HIS A 403 -3.27 -27.90 6.72
N THR A 404 -2.92 -28.15 5.44
CA THR A 404 -2.15 -29.33 5.03
C THR A 404 -0.74 -29.37 5.63
N SER A 405 -0.12 -28.20 5.86
CA SER A 405 1.15 -28.09 6.57
C SER A 405 1.00 -28.57 8.01
N VAL A 406 -0.01 -28.08 8.76
CA VAL A 406 -0.22 -28.51 10.16
C VAL A 406 -0.54 -30.00 10.26
N THR A 407 -1.43 -30.55 9.43
CA THR A 407 -1.76 -31.98 9.53
C THR A 407 -0.54 -32.88 9.25
N SER A 408 0.21 -32.59 8.20
CA SER A 408 1.44 -33.36 7.87
C SER A 408 2.57 -33.14 8.88
N VAL A 409 2.71 -31.94 9.45
CA VAL A 409 3.67 -31.66 10.53
C VAL A 409 3.28 -32.36 11.82
N LEU A 410 1.99 -32.48 12.16
CA LEU A 410 1.50 -33.24 13.32
C LEU A 410 1.80 -34.74 13.20
N GLU A 411 1.62 -35.32 12.01
CA GLU A 411 1.97 -36.72 11.73
C GLU A 411 3.50 -36.94 11.78
N ALA A 412 4.28 -36.05 11.15
CA ALA A 412 5.73 -36.06 11.23
C ALA A 412 6.23 -35.94 12.68
N LEU A 413 5.64 -35.04 13.48
CA LEU A 413 5.99 -34.85 14.88
C LEU A 413 5.77 -36.13 15.71
N LYS A 414 4.64 -36.83 15.54
CA LYS A 414 4.36 -38.13 16.18
C LYS A 414 5.42 -39.19 15.79
N SER A 415 5.79 -39.22 14.51
CA SER A 415 6.82 -40.13 13.99
C SER A 415 8.21 -39.83 14.56
N THR A 416 8.68 -38.58 14.47
CA THR A 416 10.01 -38.17 14.95
C THR A 416 10.13 -38.23 16.48
N ILE A 417 9.05 -38.03 17.26
CA ILE A 417 9.07 -38.32 18.70
C ILE A 417 9.37 -39.81 18.96
N THR A 418 8.78 -40.69 18.16
CA THR A 418 8.99 -42.15 18.25
C THR A 418 10.41 -42.52 17.82
N GLU A 419 10.92 -41.93 16.72
CA GLU A 419 12.31 -42.10 16.30
C GLU A 419 13.29 -41.63 17.38
N VAL A 420 13.10 -40.44 17.97
CA VAL A 420 13.97 -39.94 19.05
C VAL A 420 13.92 -40.85 20.28
N LYS A 421 12.75 -41.39 20.67
CA LYS A 421 12.66 -42.38 21.76
C LYS A 421 13.45 -43.66 21.43
N ALA A 422 13.33 -44.18 20.19
CA ALA A 422 14.05 -45.37 19.75
C ALA A 422 15.56 -45.15 19.61
N SER A 423 16.00 -44.10 18.91
CA SER A 423 17.40 -43.75 18.69
C SER A 423 18.15 -43.47 19.98
N ARG A 424 17.50 -42.90 21.01
CA ARG A 424 18.11 -42.75 22.34
C ARG A 424 18.43 -44.09 22.99
N LYS A 425 17.49 -45.05 22.94
CA LYS A 425 17.71 -46.41 23.46
C LYS A 425 18.81 -47.15 22.70
N MET A 426 18.78 -47.09 21.36
CA MET A 426 19.81 -47.66 20.49
C MET A 426 21.21 -47.09 20.78
N VAL A 427 21.35 -45.77 20.88
CA VAL A 427 22.64 -45.12 21.18
C VAL A 427 23.11 -45.41 22.61
N GLY A 428 22.19 -45.61 23.56
CA GLY A 428 22.51 -46.13 24.90
C GLY A 428 23.16 -47.51 24.82
N ALA A 429 22.49 -48.48 24.19
CA ALA A 429 22.99 -49.84 24.03
C ALA A 429 24.34 -49.88 23.30
N TYR A 430 24.49 -49.16 22.18
CA TYR A 430 25.76 -49.07 21.44
C TYR A 430 26.89 -48.41 22.26
N TRP A 431 26.56 -47.44 23.12
CA TRP A 431 27.54 -46.80 24.00
C TRP A 431 28.03 -47.75 25.10
N ASP A 432 27.15 -48.60 25.61
CA ASP A 432 27.48 -49.60 26.63
C ASP A 432 28.28 -50.77 26.03
N ALA A 433 27.86 -51.32 24.89
CA ALA A 433 28.61 -52.33 24.14
C ALA A 433 29.99 -51.83 23.66
N PHE A 434 30.11 -50.57 23.21
CA PHE A 434 31.41 -49.98 22.83
C PHE A 434 32.39 -49.84 24.02
N LYS A 435 31.87 -49.67 25.25
CA LYS A 435 32.69 -49.69 26.46
C LYS A 435 33.19 -51.11 26.78
N LEU A 436 32.36 -52.14 26.59
CA LEU A 436 32.73 -53.54 26.73
C LEU A 436 33.67 -54.03 25.61
N GLY A 437 33.65 -53.38 24.45
CA GLY A 437 34.42 -53.77 23.25
C GLY A 437 33.65 -54.64 22.26
N GLU A 438 32.34 -54.86 22.50
CA GLU A 438 31.45 -55.72 21.71
C GLU A 438 30.88 -55.02 20.46
N GLN A 439 31.09 -53.71 20.33
CA GLN A 439 30.53 -52.89 19.23
C GLN A 439 31.57 -51.89 18.70
N ASP A 440 31.64 -51.77 17.37
CA ASP A 440 32.51 -50.82 16.69
C ASP A 440 32.19 -49.35 17.00
N LEU A 441 33.24 -48.52 16.98
CA LEU A 441 33.11 -47.06 16.98
C LEU A 441 32.27 -46.55 15.79
N SER A 442 32.36 -47.22 14.63
CA SER A 442 31.63 -46.87 13.40
C SER A 442 30.11 -46.85 13.64
N SER A 443 29.57 -47.89 14.28
CA SER A 443 28.15 -48.07 14.59
C SER A 443 27.69 -47.07 15.66
N LEU A 444 28.49 -46.86 16.71
CA LEU A 444 28.20 -45.86 17.75
C LEU A 444 28.13 -44.43 17.15
N LEU A 445 29.08 -44.07 16.28
CA LEU A 445 29.07 -42.78 15.60
C LEU A 445 27.90 -42.65 14.61
N GLN A 446 27.50 -43.73 13.94
CA GLN A 446 26.31 -43.75 13.07
C GLN A 446 25.02 -43.52 13.87
N GLY A 447 24.82 -44.26 14.96
CA GLY A 447 23.67 -44.05 15.85
C GLY A 447 23.64 -42.64 16.45
N GLN A 448 24.78 -42.13 16.91
CA GLN A 448 24.87 -40.77 17.47
C GLN A 448 24.61 -39.68 16.42
N ARG A 449 24.97 -39.91 15.14
CA ARG A 449 24.57 -39.03 14.01
C ARG A 449 23.06 -39.08 13.77
N GLN A 450 22.45 -40.28 13.71
CA GLN A 450 21.00 -40.42 13.53
C GLN A 450 20.22 -39.74 14.65
N LEU A 451 20.57 -40.02 15.91
CA LEU A 451 19.95 -39.40 17.08
C LEU A 451 20.04 -37.85 17.04
N ASN A 452 21.19 -37.28 16.66
CA ASN A 452 21.30 -35.83 16.52
C ASN A 452 20.43 -35.29 15.38
N THR A 453 20.29 -36.01 14.26
CA THR A 453 19.40 -35.62 13.16
C THR A 453 17.94 -35.61 13.63
N ALA A 454 17.46 -36.72 14.20
CA ALA A 454 16.10 -36.85 14.72
C ALA A 454 15.79 -35.80 15.82
N GLU A 455 16.72 -35.55 16.75
CA GLU A 455 16.55 -34.47 17.75
C GLU A 455 16.55 -33.07 17.13
N THR A 456 17.25 -32.84 16.01
CA THR A 456 17.23 -31.55 15.30
C THR A 456 15.94 -31.39 14.50
N GLU A 457 15.39 -32.47 13.93
CA GLU A 457 14.15 -32.45 13.16
C GLU A 457 12.92 -32.32 14.06
N LEU A 458 12.93 -32.94 15.24
CA LEU A 458 11.94 -32.71 16.29
C LEU A 458 11.77 -31.22 16.62
N VAL A 459 12.88 -30.48 16.74
CA VAL A 459 12.87 -29.03 17.01
C VAL A 459 12.26 -28.24 15.85
N LYS A 460 12.52 -28.63 14.59
CA LYS A 460 11.90 -28.00 13.41
C LYS A 460 10.41 -28.29 13.32
N TYR A 461 9.96 -29.52 13.60
CA TYR A 461 8.54 -29.88 13.53
C TYR A 461 7.74 -29.19 14.65
N GLU A 462 8.29 -29.03 15.85
CA GLU A 462 7.69 -28.17 16.88
C GLU A 462 7.60 -26.70 16.43
N GLU A 463 8.64 -26.16 15.77
CA GLU A 463 8.65 -24.77 15.25
C GLU A 463 7.59 -24.57 14.15
N SER A 464 7.55 -25.45 13.14
CA SER A 464 6.55 -25.43 12.08
C SER A 464 5.13 -25.55 12.63
N HIS A 465 4.89 -26.46 13.58
CA HIS A 465 3.57 -26.68 14.16
C HIS A 465 2.99 -25.41 14.80
N ILE A 466 3.77 -24.76 15.67
CA ILE A 466 3.33 -23.56 16.37
C ILE A 466 3.21 -22.36 15.41
N THR A 467 4.17 -22.20 14.50
CA THR A 467 4.13 -21.08 13.55
C THR A 467 2.98 -21.19 12.55
N ASP A 468 2.64 -22.40 12.09
CA ASP A 468 1.47 -22.63 11.23
C ASP A 468 0.14 -22.51 11.96
N PHE A 469 0.03 -22.86 13.25
CA PHE A 469 -1.14 -22.53 14.06
C PHE A 469 -1.41 -21.01 14.10
N PHE A 470 -0.39 -20.18 14.37
CA PHE A 470 -0.54 -18.73 14.33
C PHE A 470 -0.76 -18.19 12.90
N ASN A 471 -0.31 -18.89 11.85
CA ASN A 471 -0.66 -18.58 10.47
C ASN A 471 -2.16 -18.83 10.19
N ILE A 472 -2.77 -19.88 10.74
CA ILE A 472 -4.23 -20.11 10.64
C ILE A 472 -5.00 -18.95 11.30
N LEU A 473 -4.63 -18.56 12.52
CA LEU A 473 -5.28 -17.45 13.23
C LEU A 473 -5.17 -16.09 12.50
N GLU A 474 -4.06 -15.82 11.81
CA GLU A 474 -3.95 -14.64 10.93
C GLU A 474 -4.92 -14.74 9.74
N LEU A 475 -4.99 -15.91 9.10
CA LEU A 475 -5.83 -16.12 7.91
C LEU A 475 -7.32 -16.11 8.25
N THR A 476 -7.74 -16.64 9.39
CA THR A 476 -9.14 -16.51 9.86
C THR A 476 -9.47 -15.09 10.31
N GLY A 477 -8.49 -14.33 10.81
CA GLY A 477 -8.67 -12.98 11.36
C GLY A 477 -8.89 -12.96 12.89
N ASP A 478 -8.62 -14.07 13.55
CA ASP A 478 -8.80 -14.25 15.01
C ASP A 478 -7.51 -13.98 15.80
N LEU A 479 -6.38 -13.70 15.13
CA LEU A 479 -5.05 -13.51 15.76
C LEU A 479 -5.03 -12.43 16.84
N SER A 480 -5.52 -11.21 16.56
CA SER A 480 -5.62 -10.15 17.60
C SER A 480 -6.52 -10.57 18.77
N SER A 481 -7.60 -11.29 18.47
CA SER A 481 -8.59 -11.77 19.45
C SER A 481 -8.03 -12.84 20.41
N PHE A 482 -7.02 -13.60 19.99
CA PHE A 482 -6.34 -14.61 20.80
C PHE A 482 -5.52 -14.02 21.96
N PHE A 483 -5.01 -12.78 21.80
CA PHE A 483 -4.28 -12.06 22.84
C PHE A 483 -5.17 -11.08 23.64
N ASP A 484 -6.50 -11.13 23.44
CA ASP A 484 -7.47 -10.15 23.96
C ASP A 484 -7.13 -8.68 23.64
N VAL A 485 -6.36 -8.44 22.58
CA VAL A 485 -6.01 -7.09 22.11
C VAL A 485 -7.16 -6.56 21.27
N ASP A 486 -8.16 -5.97 21.92
CA ASP A 486 -9.30 -5.34 21.25
C ASP A 486 -8.92 -3.98 20.63
N PRO A 487 -8.96 -3.83 19.28
CA PRO A 487 -8.69 -2.58 18.60
C PRO A 487 -9.89 -1.61 18.57
N GLU A 488 -11.07 -1.98 19.07
CA GLU A 488 -12.27 -1.13 19.05
C GLU A 488 -12.43 -0.25 20.30
N ASN A 489 -11.69 -0.50 21.37
CA ASN A 489 -11.72 0.35 22.57
C ASN A 489 -11.10 1.75 22.30
N PRO A 490 -11.86 2.85 22.38
CA PRO A 490 -11.33 4.21 22.19
C PRO A 490 -10.41 4.68 23.33
N LYS A 491 -10.37 3.97 24.47
CA LYS A 491 -9.51 4.23 25.63
C LYS A 491 -8.48 3.11 25.83
N PHE A 492 -7.43 3.13 25.02
CA PHE A 492 -6.27 2.24 25.10
C PHE A 492 -6.58 0.74 24.91
N ILE A 493 -5.53 -0.06 24.69
CA ILE A 493 -5.61 -1.50 24.90
C ILE A 493 -5.57 -1.73 26.41
N ASP A 494 -6.55 -2.47 26.96
CA ASP A 494 -6.57 -2.80 28.38
C ASP A 494 -5.66 -4.00 28.66
N PHE A 495 -4.38 -3.70 28.83
CA PHE A 495 -3.28 -4.66 28.97
C PHE A 495 -3.40 -5.61 30.19
N THR A 496 -4.43 -5.48 31.04
CA THR A 496 -4.61 -6.28 32.25
C THR A 496 -5.49 -7.52 32.09
N LYS A 497 -6.11 -7.73 30.91
CA LYS A 497 -7.21 -8.69 30.71
C LYS A 497 -6.90 -9.97 29.93
N SER A 498 -5.70 -10.14 29.39
CA SER A 498 -5.32 -11.31 28.60
C SER A 498 -5.00 -12.54 29.47
N ASP A 499 -6.02 -13.31 29.88
CA ASP A 499 -5.83 -14.62 30.54
C ASP A 499 -5.93 -15.75 29.50
N TYR A 500 -4.82 -16.48 29.29
CA TYR A 500 -4.64 -17.49 28.23
C TYR A 500 -5.51 -18.77 28.35
N LYS A 501 -6.58 -18.76 29.16
CA LYS A 501 -7.50 -19.89 29.34
C LYS A 501 -8.62 -19.96 28.29
N LYS A 502 -8.56 -19.11 27.27
CA LYS A 502 -9.57 -18.96 26.22
C LYS A 502 -9.41 -20.05 25.16
N SER A 503 -9.82 -21.27 25.50
CA SER A 503 -9.92 -22.35 24.51
C SER A 503 -10.86 -21.94 23.37
N ILE A 504 -10.46 -22.23 22.12
CA ILE A 504 -11.35 -22.09 20.98
C ILE A 504 -12.25 -23.33 20.99
N ILE A 505 -13.34 -23.24 21.75
CA ILE A 505 -14.28 -24.35 21.95
C ILE A 505 -15.02 -24.64 20.63
N ALA A 506 -14.48 -25.58 19.86
CA ALA A 506 -15.32 -26.51 19.13
C ALA A 506 -16.15 -27.31 20.14
N LYS A 507 -17.42 -27.58 19.83
CA LYS A 507 -18.22 -28.50 20.65
C LYS A 507 -17.77 -29.93 20.40
N ASP A 508 -17.91 -30.72 21.46
CA ASP A 508 -17.73 -32.17 21.51
C ASP A 508 -16.28 -32.61 21.23
N GLY A 509 -15.57 -32.93 22.31
CA GLY A 509 -14.11 -32.94 22.32
C GLY A 509 -13.47 -34.30 22.08
N ASP A 510 -12.19 -34.25 21.73
CA ASP A 510 -11.20 -35.30 21.95
C ASP A 510 -9.89 -34.63 22.39
N ASN A 511 -9.47 -34.87 23.63
CA ASN A 511 -8.22 -34.30 24.18
C ASN A 511 -7.02 -35.16 23.77
N LEU A 512 -6.22 -34.71 22.82
CA LEU A 512 -4.93 -35.33 22.48
C LEU A 512 -3.83 -34.92 23.50
N ASP A 513 -3.98 -35.40 24.73
CA ASP A 513 -3.09 -35.08 25.85
C ASP A 513 -1.73 -35.80 25.72
N ILE A 514 -0.81 -35.22 24.94
CA ILE A 514 0.57 -35.69 24.80
C ILE A 514 1.40 -35.19 26.00
N ASP A 515 1.12 -35.73 27.19
CA ASP A 515 1.85 -35.37 28.40
C ASP A 515 3.28 -35.94 28.40
N LEU A 516 4.23 -35.09 28.01
CA LEU A 516 5.67 -35.35 28.12
C LEU A 516 6.26 -35.02 29.51
N LYS A 517 5.44 -34.67 30.52
CA LYS A 517 5.92 -34.28 31.86
C LYS A 517 5.92 -35.42 32.88
N SER A 518 5.06 -36.42 32.75
CA SER A 518 4.96 -37.55 33.70
C SER A 518 6.16 -38.52 33.65
N GLU A 519 6.67 -38.88 32.46
CA GLU A 519 7.84 -39.78 32.34
C GLU A 519 9.16 -39.11 32.78
N GLN A 520 9.40 -37.85 32.39
CA GLN A 520 10.71 -37.20 32.55
C GLN A 520 11.11 -36.92 34.01
N LYS A 521 10.18 -37.10 34.97
CA LYS A 521 10.46 -36.86 36.39
C LYS A 521 11.08 -38.06 37.12
N LYS A 522 11.14 -39.25 36.53
CA LYS A 522 11.75 -40.44 37.17
C LYS A 522 13.21 -40.68 36.77
N GLU A 523 13.62 -40.37 35.54
CA GLU A 523 14.98 -40.64 35.05
C GLU A 523 16.01 -39.53 35.38
N LEU A 524 15.58 -38.42 35.99
CA LEU A 524 16.45 -37.26 36.28
C LEU A 524 16.79 -37.06 37.77
N GLU A 525 16.19 -37.83 38.68
CA GLU A 525 16.38 -37.63 40.14
C GLU A 525 17.52 -38.47 40.75
N ASP A 526 18.03 -39.50 40.06
CA ASP A 526 19.05 -40.42 40.59
C ASP A 526 20.50 -39.95 40.39
N PHE A 527 20.77 -39.02 39.46
CA PHE A 527 22.13 -38.62 39.11
C PHE A 527 22.70 -37.40 39.85
N ASN A 528 21.92 -36.76 40.74
CA ASN A 528 22.32 -35.54 41.48
C ASN A 528 22.10 -35.62 43.01
N LYS A 529 22.03 -36.83 43.59
CA LYS A 529 21.93 -37.04 45.05
C LYS A 529 23.28 -37.36 45.71
N LYS A 530 24.26 -36.46 45.53
CA LYS A 530 25.50 -36.38 46.32
C LYS A 530 26.15 -35.00 46.17
N ASP A 531 25.55 -34.00 46.83
CA ASP A 531 26.27 -33.10 47.74
C ASP A 531 25.36 -32.07 48.42
N LEU A 532 25.80 -31.58 49.59
CA LEU A 532 25.29 -30.41 50.34
C LEU A 532 23.81 -30.42 50.80
N VAL A 533 23.53 -31.26 51.80
CA VAL A 533 22.49 -30.95 52.80
C VAL A 533 23.02 -29.93 53.82
N LYS A 534 22.32 -28.80 54.03
CA LYS A 534 22.15 -28.20 55.37
C LYS A 534 21.09 -27.10 55.47
N LYS A 535 20.05 -27.43 56.27
CA LYS A 535 19.06 -26.59 56.99
C LYS A 535 18.12 -25.66 56.22
N GLU A 536 16.83 -25.83 56.56
CA GLU A 536 15.77 -24.85 56.37
C GLU A 536 15.81 -23.76 57.46
N GLU A 537 15.12 -22.64 57.22
CA GLU A 537 14.15 -22.13 58.19
C GLU A 537 12.99 -21.44 57.46
N ILE A 538 11.74 -21.84 57.72
CA ILE A 538 10.55 -21.35 57.02
C ILE A 538 9.89 -20.25 57.86
N LYS A 539 9.91 -19.00 57.38
CA LYS A 539 9.05 -17.92 57.90
C LYS A 539 8.44 -17.09 56.77
N ASN A 540 7.10 -17.02 56.80
CA ASN A 540 6.20 -16.06 56.16
C ASN A 540 6.41 -15.77 54.66
N ILE A 541 5.55 -16.38 53.83
CA ILE A 541 5.26 -15.93 52.47
C ILE A 541 4.64 -14.52 52.56
N PRO A 542 5.23 -13.47 51.96
CA PRO A 542 4.55 -12.19 51.82
C PRO A 542 3.39 -12.32 50.84
N LEU A 543 2.25 -11.71 51.16
CA LEU A 543 1.19 -11.48 50.16
C LEU A 543 1.79 -10.75 48.94
N PRO A 544 1.29 -11.04 47.72
CA PRO A 544 1.80 -10.38 46.52
C PRO A 544 1.66 -8.86 46.66
N LYS A 545 2.77 -8.14 46.53
CA LYS A 545 2.75 -6.68 46.52
C LYS A 545 1.87 -6.20 45.37
N THR A 546 0.98 -5.24 45.63
CA THR A 546 0.24 -4.55 44.58
C THR A 546 1.20 -4.01 43.53
N SER A 547 0.81 -4.12 42.27
CA SER A 547 1.61 -3.62 41.17
C SER A 547 1.69 -2.09 41.21
N MET A 548 2.79 -1.56 40.67
CA MET A 548 3.00 -0.12 40.46
C MET A 548 1.79 0.54 39.77
N ASN A 549 1.13 -0.18 38.87
CA ASN A 549 -0.03 0.34 38.12
C ASN A 549 -1.31 0.36 38.96
N GLU A 550 -1.53 -0.63 39.85
CA GLU A 550 -2.63 -0.59 40.82
C GLU A 550 -2.45 0.56 41.82
N ASN A 551 -1.23 0.77 42.30
CA ASN A 551 -0.88 1.87 43.19
C ASN A 551 -1.18 3.24 42.53
N ILE A 552 -0.69 3.47 41.30
CA ILE A 552 -0.91 4.72 40.56
C ILE A 552 -2.39 4.91 40.19
N ASN A 553 -3.09 3.87 39.75
CA ASN A 553 -4.51 3.96 39.39
C ASN A 553 -5.38 4.26 40.63
N LYS A 554 -5.11 3.62 41.76
CA LYS A 554 -5.76 3.91 43.03
C LYS A 554 -5.51 5.36 43.46
N TYR A 555 -4.26 5.84 43.35
CA TYR A 555 -3.92 7.23 43.68
C TYR A 555 -4.58 8.24 42.72
N LEU A 556 -4.80 7.87 41.45
CA LEU A 556 -5.56 8.69 40.49
C LEU A 556 -7.06 8.76 40.85
N GLU A 557 -7.66 7.66 41.34
CA GLU A 557 -9.03 7.67 41.86
C GLU A 557 -9.16 8.46 43.18
N GLU A 558 -8.12 8.50 44.00
CA GLU A 558 -8.04 9.34 45.20
C GLU A 558 -7.87 10.82 44.83
N PHE A 559 -7.02 11.14 43.84
CA PHE A 559 -6.83 12.52 43.33
C PHE A 559 -8.11 13.20 42.87
N LEU A 560 -9.00 12.48 42.19
CA LEU A 560 -10.30 13.02 41.79
C LEU A 560 -11.20 13.43 42.97
N LYS A 561 -10.93 12.87 44.17
CA LYS A 561 -11.67 13.10 45.42
C LYS A 561 -10.97 14.08 46.37
N PHE A 562 -9.74 14.50 46.10
CA PHE A 562 -9.03 15.49 46.93
C PHE A 562 -9.72 16.86 46.91
N ASP A 563 -9.58 17.63 48.00
CA ASP A 563 -10.10 18.99 48.10
C ASP A 563 -9.40 19.94 47.11
N ASP A 564 -10.16 20.82 46.46
CA ASP A 564 -9.65 21.73 45.42
C ASP A 564 -8.66 22.76 45.98
N GLU A 565 -8.84 23.18 47.24
CA GLU A 565 -7.97 24.18 47.88
C GLU A 565 -6.71 23.57 48.54
N SER A 566 -6.59 22.25 48.59
CA SER A 566 -5.37 21.52 49.01
C SER A 566 -4.26 21.56 47.93
N PHE A 567 -3.02 21.22 48.29
CA PHE A 567 -1.81 21.47 47.49
C PHE A 567 -1.07 20.18 47.11
N MET A 568 -0.52 20.12 45.90
CA MET A 568 0.35 19.03 45.43
C MET A 568 1.67 19.58 44.86
N ILE A 569 2.66 18.71 44.66
CA ILE A 569 3.89 19.04 43.95
C ILE A 569 3.76 18.58 42.48
N GLU A 570 3.82 19.53 41.55
CA GLU A 570 3.98 19.26 40.12
C GLU A 570 5.47 19.10 39.78
N ILE A 571 5.85 17.93 39.27
CA ILE A 571 7.18 17.62 38.75
C ILE A 571 7.11 17.70 37.22
N SER A 572 8.06 18.38 36.59
CA SER A 572 8.06 18.68 35.16
C SER A 572 9.45 18.54 34.53
N SER A 573 9.52 18.74 33.20
CA SER A 573 10.65 18.36 32.33
C SER A 573 10.76 16.86 32.06
N PHE A 574 9.65 16.25 31.62
CA PHE A 574 9.60 14.94 30.96
C PHE A 574 9.29 15.15 29.47
N GLY A 575 9.98 14.44 28.58
CA GLY A 575 9.76 14.54 27.13
C GLY A 575 8.57 13.71 26.65
N ASN A 576 8.23 12.66 27.40
CA ASN A 576 7.04 11.83 27.21
C ASN A 576 6.60 11.16 28.53
N ILE A 577 5.49 10.41 28.50
CA ILE A 577 4.92 9.76 29.69
C ILE A 577 5.75 8.59 30.22
N TYR A 578 6.50 7.87 29.39
CA TYR A 578 7.37 6.77 29.84
C TYR A 578 8.55 7.30 30.66
N ASP A 579 9.17 8.43 30.27
CA ASP A 579 10.18 9.13 31.09
C ASP A 579 9.68 9.41 32.51
N SER A 580 8.38 9.77 32.60
CA SER A 580 7.73 10.09 33.88
C SER A 580 7.42 8.85 34.71
N PHE A 581 7.04 7.73 34.09
CA PHE A 581 6.83 6.46 34.78
C PHE A 581 8.14 5.85 35.27
N ASP A 582 9.21 5.86 34.46
CA ASP A 582 10.53 5.42 34.93
C ASP A 582 11.07 6.33 36.04
N PHE A 583 10.78 7.63 36.02
CA PHE A 583 11.08 8.52 37.14
C PHE A 583 10.31 8.15 38.42
N ILE A 584 9.00 7.90 38.34
CA ILE A 584 8.17 7.48 39.49
C ILE A 584 8.70 6.15 40.05
N LYS A 585 8.97 5.18 39.18
CA LYS A 585 9.49 3.83 39.49
C LYS A 585 10.87 3.86 40.14
N ASN A 586 11.82 4.57 39.55
CA ASN A 586 13.20 4.63 40.05
C ASN A 586 13.35 5.45 41.35
N ASN A 587 12.30 6.15 41.78
CA ASN A 587 12.25 6.90 43.04
C ASN A 587 11.23 6.32 44.05
N ASN A 588 10.59 5.18 43.76
CA ASN A 588 9.54 4.54 44.57
C ASN A 588 8.39 5.51 44.95
N LEU A 589 7.87 6.27 43.99
CA LEU A 589 6.83 7.29 44.21
C LEU A 589 5.41 6.81 43.79
N ASP A 590 5.26 5.54 43.39
CA ASP A 590 4.09 4.99 42.71
C ASP A 590 2.83 4.90 43.57
N THR A 591 2.95 4.89 44.90
CA THR A 591 1.81 4.94 45.83
C THR A 591 1.18 6.33 45.96
N ASN A 592 1.92 7.39 45.62
CA ASN A 592 1.57 8.79 45.92
C ASN A 592 1.76 9.73 44.71
N SER A 593 1.77 9.19 43.48
CA SER A 593 1.97 9.99 42.27
C SER A 593 1.20 9.46 41.05
N PHE A 594 0.87 10.35 40.12
CA PHE A 594 0.41 9.97 38.78
C PHE A 594 0.91 10.96 37.72
N SER A 595 1.03 10.49 36.47
CA SER A 595 1.47 11.30 35.33
C SER A 595 0.30 11.90 34.55
N TYR A 596 0.46 13.12 34.05
CA TYR A 596 -0.49 13.79 33.16
C TYR A 596 0.20 14.71 32.14
N ASP A 597 -0.42 14.85 30.98
CA ASP A 597 0.05 15.70 29.90
C ASP A 597 -0.55 17.12 29.98
N VAL A 598 0.23 18.12 29.58
CA VAL A 598 -0.18 19.52 29.49
C VAL A 598 0.14 20.09 28.11
N VAL A 599 -0.89 20.59 27.40
CA VAL A 599 -0.70 21.26 26.10
C VAL A 599 -0.32 22.73 26.31
N LYS A 600 0.82 23.16 25.76
CA LYS A 600 1.40 24.49 25.96
C LYS A 600 2.07 24.98 24.68
N LYS A 601 1.56 26.08 24.11
CA LYS A 601 2.02 26.65 22.82
C LYS A 601 2.15 25.60 21.69
N TYR A 602 1.16 24.71 21.57
CA TYR A 602 1.08 23.61 20.60
C TYR A 602 2.01 22.41 20.81
N ASN A 603 2.90 22.43 21.81
CA ASN A 603 3.64 21.26 22.26
C ASN A 603 2.91 20.56 23.42
N ILE A 604 3.18 19.27 23.61
CA ILE A 604 2.76 18.49 24.79
C ILE A 604 3.96 18.42 25.75
N GLU A 605 3.76 18.80 27.01
CA GLU A 605 4.71 18.60 28.11
C GLU A 605 4.11 17.57 29.09
N THR A 606 4.77 16.44 29.33
CA THR A 606 4.32 15.50 30.38
C THR A 606 4.83 15.92 31.76
N ARG A 607 4.04 15.68 32.79
CA ARG A 607 4.24 16.09 34.19
C ARG A 607 3.79 14.99 35.14
N VAL A 608 4.21 15.08 36.41
CA VAL A 608 3.77 14.20 37.49
C VAL A 608 3.17 15.05 38.61
N ALA A 609 1.97 14.71 39.07
CA ALA A 609 1.41 15.21 40.32
C ALA A 609 1.83 14.27 41.45
N HIS A 610 2.38 14.82 42.53
CA HIS A 610 2.95 14.05 43.64
C HIS A 610 2.51 14.59 45.00
N ASN A 611 1.98 13.67 45.83
CA ASN A 611 1.41 13.91 47.16
C ASN A 611 0.28 14.96 47.23
N ASN A 612 -0.45 14.98 48.36
CA ASN A 612 -1.41 16.03 48.66
C ASN A 612 -1.24 16.54 50.10
N PHE A 613 -1.30 17.85 50.28
CA PHE A 613 -0.98 18.58 51.50
C PHE A 613 -2.10 19.56 51.83
N LYS A 614 -2.47 19.69 53.11
CA LYS A 614 -3.59 20.55 53.52
C LYS A 614 -3.21 22.02 53.54
N THR A 615 -1.95 22.32 53.87
CA THR A 615 -1.42 23.69 53.87
C THR A 615 -0.24 23.84 52.92
N ILE A 616 0.02 25.08 52.48
CA ILE A 616 1.17 25.38 51.62
C ILE A 616 2.50 25.16 52.37
N SER A 617 2.53 25.35 53.69
CA SER A 617 3.70 25.13 54.54
C SER A 617 4.15 23.66 54.56
N GLU A 618 3.21 22.71 54.67
CA GLU A 618 3.48 21.27 54.55
C GLU A 618 4.14 20.94 53.19
N ALA A 619 3.59 21.49 52.10
CA ALA A 619 4.10 21.28 50.75
C ALA A 619 5.50 21.89 50.56
N GLU A 620 5.79 23.04 51.17
CA GLU A 620 7.11 23.67 51.14
C GLU A 620 8.16 22.90 51.95
N GLU A 621 7.79 22.37 53.12
CA GLU A 621 8.67 21.52 53.94
C GLU A 621 9.00 20.22 53.22
N TYR A 622 7.98 19.54 52.68
CA TYR A 622 8.19 18.35 51.85
C TYR A 622 9.03 18.65 50.61
N LEU A 623 8.82 19.80 49.95
CA LEU A 623 9.61 20.19 48.79
C LEU A 623 11.09 20.45 49.11
N LYS A 624 11.40 20.99 50.30
CA LYS A 624 12.80 21.12 50.79
C LYS A 624 13.42 19.73 50.98
N ALA A 625 12.69 18.80 51.60
CA ALA A 625 13.13 17.41 51.75
C ALA A 625 13.29 16.67 50.41
N LEU A 626 12.44 16.95 49.41
CA LEU A 626 12.47 16.32 48.08
C LEU A 626 13.64 16.84 47.22
N LYS A 627 13.92 18.14 47.25
CA LYS A 627 15.03 18.77 46.49
C LYS A 627 16.42 18.32 46.94
N SER A 628 16.57 17.90 48.20
CA SER A 628 17.85 17.38 48.72
C SER A 628 18.37 16.14 47.97
N LYS A 629 17.49 15.39 47.30
CA LYS A 629 17.81 14.17 46.53
C LYS A 629 18.53 14.41 45.19
N LYS A 630 18.86 15.66 44.82
CA LYS A 630 19.59 16.04 43.58
C LYS A 630 19.00 15.47 42.27
N LEU A 631 17.67 15.42 42.19
CA LEU A 631 16.96 14.99 40.98
C LEU A 631 16.84 16.14 39.98
N ASP A 632 17.34 15.95 38.75
CA ASP A 632 17.33 16.96 37.68
C ASP A 632 15.95 17.08 37.01
N LYS A 633 15.02 17.67 37.77
CA LYS A 633 13.63 17.98 37.37
C LYS A 633 13.18 19.31 37.96
N LYS A 634 12.19 19.94 37.32
CA LYS A 634 11.61 21.19 37.81
C LYS A 634 10.37 20.90 38.65
N TYR A 635 10.38 21.39 39.89
CA TYR A 635 9.32 21.22 40.88
C TYR A 635 8.59 22.54 41.16
N GLU A 636 7.26 22.53 41.08
CA GLU A 636 6.35 23.65 41.42
C GLU A 636 5.27 23.17 42.40
N ILE A 637 4.92 23.95 43.43
CA ILE A 637 3.74 23.67 44.27
C ILE A 637 2.52 24.28 43.58
N LYS A 638 1.41 23.52 43.50
CA LYS A 638 0.15 23.97 42.90
C LYS A 638 -1.05 23.51 43.71
N LYS A 639 -2.16 24.22 43.61
CA LYS A 639 -3.43 23.73 44.15
C LYS A 639 -3.92 22.53 43.34
N VAL A 640 -4.59 21.60 44.02
CA VAL A 640 -5.30 20.48 43.41
C VAL A 640 -6.25 20.99 42.31
N LYS A 641 -6.93 22.11 42.54
CA LYS A 641 -7.76 22.82 41.56
C LYS A 641 -7.04 23.16 40.25
N ASP A 642 -5.79 23.64 40.31
CA ASP A 642 -5.01 23.99 39.12
C ASP A 642 -4.60 22.73 38.35
N ILE A 643 -4.17 21.69 39.06
CA ILE A 643 -3.80 20.40 38.46
C ILE A 643 -5.02 19.70 37.86
N LYS A 644 -6.16 19.65 38.57
CA LYS A 644 -7.45 19.20 38.04
C LYS A 644 -7.86 20.03 36.82
N THR A 645 -7.63 21.34 36.81
CA THR A 645 -7.95 22.19 35.64
C THR A 645 -7.05 21.88 34.45
N LEU A 646 -5.76 21.63 34.65
CA LEU A 646 -4.83 21.23 33.58
C LEU A 646 -5.15 19.82 33.04
N TYR A 647 -5.33 18.85 33.93
CA TYR A 647 -5.75 17.48 33.64
C TYR A 647 -7.08 17.45 32.87
N ASN A 648 -8.12 18.10 33.40
CA ASN A 648 -9.42 18.20 32.74
C ASN A 648 -9.35 18.97 31.42
N LYS A 649 -8.44 19.95 31.26
CA LYS A 649 -8.24 20.66 29.99
C LYS A 649 -7.54 19.82 28.92
N TYR A 650 -6.69 18.86 29.31
CA TYR A 650 -6.18 17.83 28.40
C TYR A 650 -7.29 16.84 28.01
N ILE A 651 -8.05 16.33 29.00
CA ILE A 651 -9.16 15.38 28.78
C ILE A 651 -10.33 16.00 27.99
N ASP A 652 -10.64 17.28 28.18
CA ASP A 652 -11.59 18.04 27.34
C ASP A 652 -10.96 18.48 26.01
N GLY A 653 -9.63 18.60 25.91
CA GLY A 653 -8.93 18.72 24.63
C GLY A 653 -9.19 17.51 23.71
N LEU A 654 -9.43 16.33 24.31
CA LEU A 654 -9.85 15.10 23.63
C LEU A 654 -11.39 15.02 23.43
N LYS A 655 -12.20 15.92 24.00
CA LYS A 655 -13.67 15.95 23.90
C LYS A 655 -14.17 17.28 23.32
N ILE A 656 -14.49 17.27 22.03
CA ILE A 656 -14.86 18.46 21.24
C ILE A 656 -15.95 19.32 21.92
N LYS A 657 -15.53 20.40 22.58
CA LYS A 657 -16.38 21.54 22.95
C LYS A 657 -16.16 22.68 21.98
N VAL A 658 -17.20 23.06 21.24
CA VAL A 658 -17.15 24.17 20.26
C VAL A 658 -17.47 25.49 20.94
N GLN A 659 -16.50 26.41 21.01
CA GLN A 659 -16.78 27.84 21.09
C GLN A 659 -15.79 28.65 20.25
N LYS A 660 -16.29 29.73 19.63
CA LYS A 660 -15.54 30.59 18.71
C LYS A 660 -14.92 31.77 19.47
N GLN A 661 -13.64 32.06 19.24
CA GLN A 661 -13.16 33.45 19.24
C GLN A 661 -12.09 33.69 18.17
N LYS A 662 -11.87 34.96 17.84
CA LYS A 662 -11.30 35.43 16.57
C LYS A 662 -9.78 35.66 16.67
N THR A 663 -8.97 34.88 15.96
CA THR A 663 -7.59 35.25 15.65
C THR A 663 -7.56 36.31 14.56
N LYS A 664 -6.95 37.47 14.85
CA LYS A 664 -6.63 38.49 13.84
C LYS A 664 -5.46 38.00 12.98
N ILE A 665 -5.66 37.79 11.69
CA ILE A 665 -4.57 37.54 10.74
C ILE A 665 -4.01 38.89 10.29
N LYS A 666 -2.70 39.12 10.46
CA LYS A 666 -2.00 40.18 9.73
C LYS A 666 -1.92 39.77 8.26
N ILE A 667 -2.58 40.51 7.38
CA ILE A 667 -2.29 40.43 5.94
C ILE A 667 -0.92 41.04 5.73
N VAL A 668 0.05 40.21 5.32
CA VAL A 668 1.28 40.65 4.68
C VAL A 668 1.20 40.14 3.25
N GLU A 669 1.10 41.04 2.29
CA GLU A 669 1.14 40.68 0.88
C GLU A 669 2.52 40.10 0.54
N LYS A 670 2.55 38.78 0.36
CA LYS A 670 3.71 38.04 -0.13
C LYS A 670 3.37 37.50 -1.50
N ILE A 671 4.08 37.95 -2.52
CA ILE A 671 3.88 37.47 -3.89
C ILE A 671 4.38 36.02 -3.97
N ARG A 672 3.63 35.19 -4.70
CA ARG A 672 4.00 33.80 -4.98
C ARG A 672 5.12 33.75 -6.02
N GLN A 673 6.29 33.28 -5.62
CA GLN A 673 7.37 32.94 -6.56
C GLN A 673 7.49 31.43 -6.71
N ALA A 674 7.57 30.95 -7.96
CA ALA A 674 7.70 29.54 -8.27
C ALA A 674 9.15 29.08 -8.05
N VAL A 675 9.41 28.35 -6.96
CA VAL A 675 10.74 27.80 -6.67
C VAL A 675 10.87 26.45 -7.36
N LYS A 676 11.60 26.45 -8.49
CA LYS A 676 11.84 25.26 -9.30
C LYS A 676 13.07 24.53 -8.75
N LYS A 677 12.87 23.62 -7.78
CA LYS A 677 13.94 22.71 -7.33
C LYS A 677 14.41 21.90 -8.55
N GLU A 678 15.69 21.97 -8.88
CA GLU A 678 16.20 21.24 -10.05
C GLU A 678 16.31 19.75 -9.74
N GLU A 679 15.53 18.93 -10.42
CA GLU A 679 15.72 17.48 -10.37
C GLU A 679 17.12 17.12 -10.87
N PHE A 680 17.84 16.31 -10.08
CA PHE A 680 19.07 15.64 -10.49
C PHE A 680 18.77 14.65 -11.62
N LYS A 681 19.53 14.73 -12.70
CA LYS A 681 19.28 14.00 -13.96
C LYS A 681 20.43 13.05 -14.26
N THR A 682 20.17 12.11 -15.17
CA THR A 682 21.24 11.34 -15.82
C THR A 682 22.08 12.24 -16.71
N ASP A 683 23.36 11.92 -16.86
CA ASP A 683 24.15 12.48 -17.95
C ASP A 683 23.61 12.00 -19.31
N GLU A 684 23.12 12.93 -20.13
CA GLU A 684 22.50 12.58 -21.43
C GLU A 684 23.54 12.10 -22.46
N GLU A 685 24.82 12.51 -22.36
CA GLU A 685 25.87 12.03 -23.26
C GLU A 685 26.18 10.55 -22.99
N PHE A 686 26.43 10.19 -21.73
CA PHE A 686 26.64 8.81 -21.31
C PHE A 686 25.38 7.94 -21.50
N LYS A 687 24.18 8.46 -21.23
CA LYS A 687 22.91 7.77 -21.51
C LYS A 687 22.75 7.43 -23.00
N ASN A 688 23.07 8.35 -23.90
CA ASN A 688 23.03 8.07 -25.34
C ASN A 688 24.14 7.07 -25.76
N LYS A 689 25.36 7.19 -25.21
CA LYS A 689 26.45 6.20 -25.38
C LYS A 689 26.03 4.81 -24.91
N PHE A 690 25.34 4.72 -23.77
CA PHE A 690 24.78 3.48 -23.22
C PHE A 690 23.67 2.91 -24.10
N LEU A 691 22.73 3.74 -24.58
CA LEU A 691 21.64 3.27 -25.44
C LEU A 691 22.14 2.78 -26.82
N ASN A 692 23.23 3.36 -27.35
CA ASN A 692 23.79 3.03 -28.67
C ASN A 692 24.89 1.94 -28.66
N SER A 693 25.32 1.44 -27.50
CA SER A 693 26.30 0.33 -27.39
C SER A 693 25.76 -1.03 -27.89
N LYS A 694 26.61 -2.04 -28.05
CA LYS A 694 26.22 -3.36 -28.58
C LYS A 694 25.51 -4.19 -27.50
N GLU A 695 24.64 -5.09 -27.93
CA GLU A 695 23.86 -5.94 -27.01
C GLU A 695 24.70 -6.96 -26.23
N ASN A 696 25.90 -7.27 -26.72
CA ASN A 696 26.89 -8.14 -26.08
C ASN A 696 27.92 -7.39 -25.21
N ASP A 697 27.90 -6.05 -25.18
CA ASP A 697 28.76 -5.27 -24.29
C ASP A 697 28.29 -5.42 -22.82
N PHE A 698 29.20 -5.16 -21.88
CA PHE A 698 28.98 -5.28 -20.43
C PHE A 698 28.93 -3.91 -19.74
N THR A 699 28.31 -3.87 -18.57
CA THR A 699 28.21 -2.69 -17.69
C THR A 699 28.21 -3.11 -16.23
N ILE A 700 28.45 -2.18 -15.32
CA ILE A 700 28.49 -2.43 -13.87
C ILE A 700 27.27 -1.77 -13.23
N ASN A 701 26.38 -2.56 -12.63
CA ASN A 701 25.34 -2.07 -11.73
C ASN A 701 25.95 -1.87 -10.34
N LEU A 702 26.08 -0.62 -9.90
CA LEU A 702 26.72 -0.30 -8.62
C LEU A 702 25.80 -0.60 -7.44
N SER A 703 24.56 -0.09 -7.49
CA SER A 703 23.54 -0.34 -6.46
C SER A 703 22.15 0.07 -6.95
N SER A 704 21.12 -0.17 -6.14
CA SER A 704 19.74 0.24 -6.41
C SER A 704 19.18 1.05 -5.23
N PHE A 705 18.80 2.30 -5.52
CA PHE A 705 18.46 3.32 -4.54
C PHE A 705 16.93 3.52 -4.47
N THR A 706 16.41 3.85 -3.29
CA THR A 706 15.00 4.20 -3.09
C THR A 706 14.72 5.71 -3.07
N ASP A 707 15.80 6.51 -3.06
CA ASP A 707 15.79 7.96 -2.88
C ASP A 707 16.77 8.59 -3.87
N ILE A 708 16.39 9.72 -4.47
CA ILE A 708 17.21 10.41 -5.49
C ILE A 708 18.22 11.37 -4.86
N GLU A 709 17.96 11.91 -3.67
CA GLU A 709 18.92 12.81 -2.99
C GLU A 709 20.14 12.01 -2.50
N LYS A 710 19.92 10.75 -2.05
CA LYS A 710 21.01 9.81 -1.69
C LYS A 710 21.78 9.27 -2.89
N LEU A 711 21.11 9.12 -4.03
CA LEU A 711 21.75 8.78 -5.30
C LEU A 711 22.65 9.92 -5.79
N GLU A 712 22.17 11.16 -5.68
CA GLU A 712 22.92 12.37 -6.02
C GLU A 712 24.16 12.54 -5.11
N GLU A 713 24.01 12.33 -3.81
CA GLU A 713 25.12 12.32 -2.85
C GLU A 713 26.17 11.27 -3.21
N PHE A 714 25.77 10.01 -3.43
CA PHE A 714 26.67 8.91 -3.79
C PHE A 714 27.42 9.12 -5.12
N ILE A 715 26.73 9.65 -6.14
CA ILE A 715 27.35 9.94 -7.45
C ILE A 715 28.30 11.13 -7.39
N LYS A 716 28.05 12.11 -6.51
CA LYS A 716 28.92 13.27 -6.31
C LYS A 716 30.18 12.93 -5.52
N SER A 717 30.08 12.20 -4.40
CA SER A 717 31.25 11.80 -3.59
C SER A 717 32.23 10.96 -4.39
N ASN A 718 31.74 9.91 -5.08
CA ASN A 718 32.58 9.03 -5.89
C ASN A 718 32.91 9.62 -7.29
N GLY A 719 32.49 10.85 -7.60
CA GLY A 719 32.85 11.56 -8.85
C GLY A 719 32.32 10.99 -10.18
N ILE A 720 31.49 9.94 -10.13
CA ILE A 720 31.17 9.06 -11.28
C ILE A 720 30.15 9.60 -12.29
N TYR A 721 29.58 10.80 -12.09
CA TYR A 721 28.43 11.32 -12.85
C TYR A 721 28.51 11.09 -14.38
N LYS A 722 29.65 11.47 -15.00
CA LYS A 722 29.86 11.41 -16.46
C LYS A 722 30.11 10.00 -17.04
N GLU A 723 30.27 8.99 -16.19
CA GLU A 723 30.37 7.58 -16.59
C GLU A 723 29.15 6.77 -16.11
N SER A 724 28.06 7.45 -15.71
CA SER A 724 26.90 6.84 -15.05
C SER A 724 25.54 7.14 -15.72
N PHE A 725 24.64 6.16 -15.66
CA PHE A 725 23.26 6.24 -16.12
C PHE A 725 22.35 5.63 -15.04
N PHE A 726 21.18 6.23 -14.79
CA PHE A 726 20.23 5.72 -13.80
C PHE A 726 18.78 5.84 -14.26
N PHE A 727 17.93 4.90 -13.84
CA PHE A 727 16.52 4.88 -14.23
C PHE A 727 15.65 4.19 -13.17
N ARG A 728 14.39 4.63 -13.07
CA ARG A 728 13.37 4.00 -12.22
C ARG A 728 12.92 2.66 -12.81
N TYR A 729 12.78 1.63 -11.98
CA TYR A 729 12.37 0.30 -12.41
C TYR A 729 11.56 -0.48 -11.36
N GLY A 730 10.89 -1.54 -11.81
CA GLY A 730 10.09 -2.44 -11.00
C GLY A 730 8.68 -1.92 -10.70
N ASP A 731 7.78 -2.83 -10.31
CA ASP A 731 6.30 -2.70 -10.26
C ASP A 731 5.73 -1.48 -9.51
N SER A 732 6.55 -0.73 -8.77
CA SER A 732 6.15 0.46 -8.00
C SER A 732 6.88 1.74 -8.40
N GLY A 733 7.88 1.70 -9.30
CA GLY A 733 8.71 2.85 -9.69
C GLY A 733 9.56 3.47 -8.57
N ARG A 734 9.67 2.78 -7.43
CA ARG A 734 10.38 3.24 -6.22
C ARG A 734 11.87 2.88 -6.20
N LEU A 735 12.33 1.94 -7.02
CA LEU A 735 13.74 1.60 -7.14
C LEU A 735 14.35 2.36 -8.32
N ILE A 736 15.55 2.90 -8.12
CA ILE A 736 16.37 3.57 -9.13
C ILE A 736 17.66 2.76 -9.29
N LYS A 737 17.90 2.20 -10.47
CA LYS A 737 19.12 1.42 -10.76
C LYS A 737 20.27 2.36 -11.10
N LEU A 738 21.48 2.16 -10.58
CA LEU A 738 22.67 2.93 -10.95
C LEU A 738 23.64 2.07 -11.77
N VAL A 739 23.81 2.44 -13.04
CA VAL A 739 24.59 1.75 -14.05
C VAL A 739 25.84 2.58 -14.37
N PHE A 740 27.00 1.94 -14.45
CA PHE A 740 28.31 2.57 -14.60
C PHE A 740 29.15 1.90 -15.70
N GLY A 741 29.68 2.72 -16.60
CA GLY A 741 30.57 2.31 -17.69
C GLY A 741 29.93 1.44 -18.80
N VAL A 742 30.68 1.26 -19.88
CA VAL A 742 30.36 0.41 -21.04
C VAL A 742 31.65 -0.26 -21.49
N TYR A 743 31.69 -1.59 -21.48
CA TYR A 743 32.90 -2.39 -21.66
C TYR A 743 32.68 -3.45 -22.74
N SER A 744 33.54 -3.50 -23.76
CA SER A 744 33.37 -4.40 -24.90
C SER A 744 33.82 -5.85 -24.64
N ASN A 745 34.50 -6.11 -23.52
CA ASN A 745 34.89 -7.44 -23.06
C ASN A 745 35.13 -7.45 -21.54
N TYR A 746 35.11 -8.64 -20.94
CA TYR A 746 35.22 -8.81 -19.49
C TYR A 746 36.57 -8.34 -18.93
N ALA A 747 37.69 -8.56 -19.63
CA ALA A 747 39.02 -8.13 -19.17
C ALA A 747 39.13 -6.59 -19.04
N SER A 748 38.51 -5.85 -19.95
CA SER A 748 38.44 -4.37 -19.89
C SER A 748 37.55 -3.87 -18.75
N LEU A 749 36.59 -4.68 -18.31
CA LEU A 749 35.74 -4.41 -17.15
C LEU A 749 36.48 -4.74 -15.85
N GLU A 750 37.12 -5.91 -15.77
CA GLU A 750 37.87 -6.42 -14.62
C GLU A 750 39.06 -5.51 -14.27
N SER A 751 39.78 -5.00 -15.29
CA SER A 751 40.81 -3.99 -15.12
C SER A 751 40.29 -2.69 -14.48
N LYS A 752 39.08 -2.24 -14.84
CA LYS A 752 38.43 -1.08 -14.22
C LYS A 752 37.90 -1.43 -12.82
N LEU A 753 37.33 -2.62 -12.61
CA LEU A 753 36.80 -3.07 -11.31
C LEU A 753 37.92 -3.11 -10.26
N ASN A 754 39.07 -3.67 -10.61
CA ASN A 754 40.25 -3.78 -9.75
C ASN A 754 40.98 -2.45 -9.51
N SER A 755 40.62 -1.38 -10.23
CA SER A 755 41.14 -0.02 -10.05
C SER A 755 40.07 0.98 -9.56
N PHE A 756 38.87 0.51 -9.23
CA PHE A 756 37.73 1.35 -8.84
C PHE A 756 37.38 1.14 -7.36
N ILE A 757 37.91 2.02 -6.51
CA ILE A 757 37.64 2.06 -5.08
C ILE A 757 36.46 3.01 -4.82
N LEU A 758 35.42 2.54 -4.14
CA LEU A 758 34.30 3.35 -3.65
C LEU A 758 34.57 3.78 -2.21
N GLU A 759 34.17 4.99 -1.82
CA GLU A 759 34.38 5.52 -0.45
C GLU A 759 33.43 4.91 0.61
N ASN A 760 32.74 3.80 0.31
CA ASN A 760 31.80 3.14 1.21
C ASN A 760 31.82 1.61 1.01
N ASP A 761 32.43 0.88 1.94
CA ASP A 761 32.73 -0.57 1.87
C ASP A 761 31.52 -1.53 1.77
N ASN A 762 30.28 -1.03 1.87
CA ASN A 762 29.06 -1.84 1.93
C ASN A 762 28.30 -1.96 0.59
N ILE A 763 28.93 -1.64 -0.54
CA ILE A 763 28.30 -1.70 -1.88
C ILE A 763 29.06 -2.67 -2.79
N TYR A 764 28.38 -3.75 -3.19
CA TYR A 764 28.94 -4.79 -4.06
C TYR A 764 28.52 -4.57 -5.54
N PRO A 765 29.44 -4.14 -6.42
CA PRO A 765 29.13 -3.93 -7.84
C PRO A 765 28.82 -5.26 -8.56
N ILE A 766 27.76 -5.28 -9.35
CA ILE A 766 27.29 -6.45 -10.11
C ILE A 766 27.53 -6.24 -11.60
N VAL A 767 28.18 -7.20 -12.27
CA VAL A 767 28.40 -7.17 -13.71
C VAL A 767 27.15 -7.64 -14.46
N GLU A 768 26.64 -6.84 -15.39
CA GLU A 768 25.48 -7.17 -16.21
C GLU A 768 25.77 -7.00 -17.71
N LYS A 769 25.11 -7.82 -18.55
CA LYS A 769 25.08 -7.58 -20.00
C LYS A 769 24.15 -6.42 -20.32
N ILE A 770 24.57 -5.55 -21.23
CA ILE A 770 23.82 -4.35 -21.59
C ILE A 770 22.46 -4.68 -22.23
N SER A 771 22.33 -5.79 -22.96
CA SER A 771 21.04 -6.30 -23.45
C SER A 771 19.98 -6.47 -22.35
N LEU A 772 20.36 -7.02 -21.19
CA LEU A 772 19.46 -7.21 -20.04
C LEU A 772 18.99 -5.85 -19.49
N VAL A 773 19.92 -4.91 -19.31
CA VAL A 773 19.66 -3.59 -18.72
C VAL A 773 18.85 -2.71 -19.69
N LYS A 774 19.12 -2.79 -21.00
CA LYS A 774 18.31 -2.13 -22.04
C LYS A 774 16.88 -2.67 -22.10
N LYS A 775 16.69 -3.98 -21.89
CA LYS A 775 15.35 -4.58 -21.78
C LYS A 775 14.61 -4.02 -20.55
N GLN A 776 15.24 -4.04 -19.37
CA GLN A 776 14.68 -3.46 -18.15
C GLN A 776 14.31 -1.97 -18.32
N TYR A 777 15.15 -1.17 -18.96
CA TYR A 777 14.85 0.24 -19.24
C TYR A 777 13.63 0.42 -20.18
N LYS A 778 13.55 -0.37 -21.27
CA LYS A 778 12.41 -0.34 -22.20
C LYS A 778 11.09 -0.75 -21.52
N GLU A 779 11.12 -1.79 -20.68
CA GLU A 779 9.95 -2.29 -19.93
C GLU A 779 9.46 -1.30 -18.86
N ASN A 780 10.29 -0.33 -18.46
CA ASN A 780 10.00 0.65 -17.40
C ASN A 780 9.96 2.10 -17.92
N ILE A 781 9.79 2.30 -19.24
CA ILE A 781 9.91 3.63 -19.86
C ILE A 781 8.85 4.63 -19.33
N ASP A 782 7.63 4.17 -19.06
CA ASP A 782 6.52 4.98 -18.51
C ASP A 782 6.78 5.53 -17.09
N LEU A 783 7.76 4.96 -16.37
CA LEU A 783 8.21 5.41 -15.05
C LEU A 783 9.30 6.49 -15.15
N ASN A 784 9.82 6.74 -16.36
CA ASN A 784 10.93 7.66 -16.65
C ASN A 784 10.56 8.77 -17.66
N ILE A 785 9.36 8.72 -18.24
CA ILE A 785 8.78 9.81 -19.05
C ILE A 785 8.26 10.92 -18.13
N LYS A 786 8.65 12.17 -18.40
CA LYS A 786 8.17 13.34 -17.65
C LYS A 786 6.66 13.52 -17.76
N LYS A 787 6.01 13.65 -16.61
CA LYS A 787 4.67 14.23 -16.47
C LYS A 787 4.82 15.65 -15.95
N GLU A 788 3.98 16.56 -16.40
CA GLU A 788 4.00 17.95 -15.95
C GLU A 788 3.35 18.04 -14.56
N GLU A 789 4.16 18.32 -13.53
CA GLU A 789 3.67 18.52 -12.17
C GLU A 789 3.22 19.98 -11.93
N PRO A 790 2.19 20.19 -11.08
CA PRO A 790 1.68 21.53 -10.79
C PRO A 790 2.66 22.35 -9.96
N ILE A 791 2.83 23.61 -10.35
CA ILE A 791 3.78 24.57 -9.74
C ILE A 791 3.46 24.80 -8.26
N THR A 792 4.47 24.62 -7.40
CA THR A 792 4.49 25.05 -5.99
C THR A 792 5.14 26.43 -5.83
N TYR A 793 4.84 27.13 -4.75
CA TYR A 793 5.19 28.54 -4.56
C TYR A 793 5.70 28.84 -3.15
N GLU A 794 6.72 29.70 -3.05
CA GLU A 794 7.15 30.34 -1.81
C GLU A 794 6.94 31.87 -1.85
N TYR A 795 7.29 32.55 -0.76
CA TYR A 795 6.75 33.85 -0.38
C TYR A 795 7.84 34.86 0.04
N ILE A 796 8.14 35.84 -0.82
CA ILE A 796 9.15 36.89 -0.58
C ILE A 796 8.47 38.28 -0.59
N ASN A 797 9.00 39.24 0.18
CA ASN A 797 8.61 40.66 0.15
C ASN A 797 9.62 41.45 -0.68
N LEU A 798 9.15 42.36 -1.55
CA LEU A 798 9.98 43.39 -2.20
C LEU A 798 9.18 44.68 -2.44
N SER A 799 9.88 45.79 -2.61
CA SER A 799 9.35 47.16 -2.50
C SER A 799 8.94 47.80 -3.84
N LYS A 800 8.21 48.92 -3.74
CA LYS A 800 7.70 49.72 -4.87
C LYS A 800 8.80 50.13 -5.87
N ASN A 801 8.75 49.62 -7.10
CA ASN A 801 8.72 50.40 -8.34
C ASN A 801 8.50 49.48 -9.57
N GLU A 802 8.45 50.09 -10.77
CA GLU A 802 8.45 49.43 -12.10
C GLU A 802 7.19 48.67 -12.56
N ALA A 803 6.03 48.92 -11.95
CA ALA A 803 4.73 48.58 -12.54
C ALA A 803 4.24 49.66 -13.52
N LYS A 804 4.86 49.80 -14.71
CA LYS A 804 4.40 50.69 -15.80
C LYS A 804 4.94 50.23 -17.17
N LYS A 805 4.08 50.32 -18.20
CA LYS A 805 4.20 49.70 -19.55
C LYS A 805 3.89 48.19 -19.50
N LEU A 806 3.02 47.60 -20.33
CA LEU A 806 2.22 48.16 -21.44
C LEU A 806 0.75 47.69 -21.35
N SER A 807 -0.18 48.61 -21.64
CA SER A 807 -1.54 48.31 -22.11
C SER A 807 -1.66 48.79 -23.57
N ASN A 808 -2.88 48.73 -24.14
CA ASN A 808 -3.25 49.16 -25.51
C ASN A 808 -2.86 48.07 -26.57
N LYS A 809 -3.67 47.71 -27.57
CA LYS A 809 -4.98 48.19 -28.10
C LYS A 809 -6.01 47.03 -28.16
N THR A 810 -7.35 47.15 -28.08
CA THR A 810 -8.37 47.82 -28.96
C THR A 810 -8.32 47.39 -30.44
N GLU A 811 -9.41 47.10 -31.19
CA GLU A 811 -10.86 46.88 -30.88
C GLU A 811 -11.65 46.41 -32.14
N LYS A 812 -12.94 46.00 -32.00
CA LYS A 812 -14.02 46.00 -33.05
C LYS A 812 -13.84 45.07 -34.30
N ASN A 813 -14.85 44.66 -35.10
CA ASN A 813 -16.32 44.84 -35.10
C ASN A 813 -17.06 43.73 -35.94
N LYS A 814 -18.34 43.41 -35.60
CA LYS A 814 -19.59 43.28 -36.43
C LYS A 814 -19.56 42.70 -37.89
N LYS A 815 -20.58 41.99 -38.45
CA LYS A 815 -21.90 41.42 -38.01
C LYS A 815 -22.63 40.72 -39.22
N ILE A 816 -23.71 39.94 -38.98
CA ILE A 816 -24.95 39.76 -39.85
C ILE A 816 -24.77 39.00 -41.20
N LYS A 817 -25.66 38.12 -41.73
CA LYS A 817 -26.97 37.45 -41.40
C LYS A 817 -27.05 36.15 -42.31
N GLU A 818 -28.12 35.34 -42.50
CA GLU A 818 -29.28 34.75 -41.75
C GLU A 818 -30.36 34.29 -42.79
N VAL A 819 -31.44 33.56 -42.40
CA VAL A 819 -32.69 33.28 -43.19
C VAL A 819 -32.56 32.21 -44.32
N ASP A 820 -33.42 31.17 -44.48
CA ASP A 820 -34.60 30.68 -43.71
C ASP A 820 -34.88 29.15 -43.87
N LYS A 821 -35.77 28.63 -43.00
CA LYS A 821 -36.88 27.63 -43.12
C LYS A 821 -36.99 26.64 -44.33
N ASN A 822 -37.69 25.49 -44.33
CA ASN A 822 -38.37 24.53 -43.40
C ASN A 822 -38.88 23.34 -44.30
N ASP A 823 -39.63 22.26 -43.97
CA ASP A 823 -40.16 21.54 -42.78
C ASP A 823 -40.58 20.09 -43.25
N ASP A 824 -41.03 19.20 -42.34
CA ASP A 824 -41.94 18.04 -42.57
C ASP A 824 -41.52 16.87 -43.53
N LEU A 825 -42.01 15.61 -43.46
CA LEU A 825 -42.76 14.80 -42.47
C LEU A 825 -42.55 13.26 -42.71
N LEU A 826 -42.69 12.45 -41.66
CA LEU A 826 -43.25 11.07 -41.58
C LEU A 826 -42.61 9.78 -42.19
N ILE A 827 -42.67 8.72 -41.34
CA ILE A 827 -43.08 7.31 -41.60
C ILE A 827 -42.08 6.23 -42.12
N LEU A 828 -41.55 5.49 -41.13
CA LEU A 828 -41.63 4.03 -40.90
C LEU A 828 -41.22 2.94 -41.94
N THR A 829 -40.53 1.93 -41.38
CA THR A 829 -40.58 0.48 -41.67
C THR A 829 -40.07 -0.08 -43.02
N LYS A 830 -38.90 -0.72 -42.96
CA LYS A 830 -38.75 -2.21 -42.90
C LYS A 830 -37.31 -2.61 -42.54
N ARG A 831 -37.11 -3.84 -42.05
CA ARG A 831 -35.78 -4.48 -42.00
C ARG A 831 -35.54 -5.22 -43.32
N PRO A 832 -34.45 -4.96 -44.07
CA PRO A 832 -33.98 -5.84 -45.14
C PRO A 832 -33.43 -7.16 -44.57
N ASN A 833 -33.24 -8.16 -45.43
CA ASN A 833 -32.65 -9.44 -45.05
C ASN A 833 -31.11 -9.41 -45.20
N ILE A 834 -30.41 -10.39 -44.60
CA ILE A 834 -28.94 -10.47 -44.58
C ILE A 834 -28.33 -10.66 -45.98
N ASP A 835 -29.08 -11.24 -46.92
CA ASP A 835 -28.58 -11.53 -48.28
C ASP A 835 -28.54 -10.29 -49.20
N ASP A 836 -29.36 -9.27 -48.95
CA ASP A 836 -29.37 -8.01 -49.73
C ASP A 836 -28.07 -7.21 -49.51
N ILE A 837 -27.51 -7.28 -48.30
CA ILE A 837 -26.29 -6.57 -47.89
C ILE A 837 -25.10 -7.04 -48.75
N ASN A 838 -24.98 -8.35 -48.97
CA ASN A 838 -23.92 -8.97 -49.77
C ASN A 838 -23.90 -8.54 -51.25
N LYS A 839 -25.00 -8.01 -51.78
CA LYS A 839 -25.06 -7.48 -53.15
C LYS A 839 -24.69 -6.00 -53.17
N LYS A 840 -25.26 -5.21 -52.25
CA LYS A 840 -25.04 -3.76 -52.19
C LYS A 840 -23.58 -3.41 -51.86
N GLU A 841 -22.97 -4.10 -50.89
CA GLU A 841 -21.55 -3.89 -50.55
C GLU A 841 -20.60 -4.28 -51.70
N LYS A 842 -20.98 -5.23 -52.56
CA LYS A 842 -20.20 -5.60 -53.77
C LYS A 842 -20.35 -4.60 -54.93
N GLU A 843 -21.51 -3.98 -55.06
CA GLU A 843 -21.74 -2.90 -56.03
C GLU A 843 -21.02 -1.61 -55.56
N GLU A 844 -21.11 -1.26 -54.28
CA GLU A 844 -20.33 -0.18 -53.67
C GLU A 844 -18.81 -0.44 -53.80
N LEU A 845 -18.30 -1.66 -53.60
CA LEU A 845 -16.89 -1.98 -53.84
C LEU A 845 -16.46 -1.81 -55.31
N LYS A 846 -17.34 -2.11 -56.27
CA LYS A 846 -17.07 -1.89 -57.70
C LYS A 846 -17.08 -0.40 -58.04
N GLU A 847 -18.04 0.35 -57.52
CA GLU A 847 -18.14 1.79 -57.77
C GLU A 847 -16.98 2.56 -57.12
N ILE A 848 -16.57 2.16 -55.91
CA ILE A 848 -15.39 2.69 -55.22
C ILE A 848 -14.10 2.35 -55.98
N LYS A 849 -13.94 1.11 -56.49
CA LYS A 849 -12.78 0.77 -57.34
C LYS A 849 -12.74 1.62 -58.61
N LYS A 850 -13.87 1.75 -59.32
CA LYS A 850 -13.96 2.57 -60.54
C LYS A 850 -13.60 4.03 -60.24
N LYS A 851 -14.18 4.62 -59.19
CA LYS A 851 -13.86 5.99 -58.73
C LYS A 851 -12.41 6.17 -58.25
N ILE A 852 -11.69 5.10 -57.91
CA ILE A 852 -10.26 5.16 -57.54
C ILE A 852 -9.36 5.07 -58.78
N GLU A 853 -9.72 4.28 -59.79
CA GLU A 853 -8.97 4.20 -61.06
C GLU A 853 -9.14 5.48 -61.90
N GLU A 854 -10.35 6.06 -61.91
CA GLU A 854 -10.71 7.25 -62.70
C GLU A 854 -10.02 8.56 -62.23
N ILE A 855 -9.44 8.58 -61.01
CA ILE A 855 -8.75 9.74 -60.41
C ILE A 855 -7.22 9.71 -60.65
N LEU A 856 -6.65 8.57 -61.05
CA LEU A 856 -5.21 8.32 -60.97
C LEU A 856 -4.34 8.97 -62.08
N PRO A 857 -4.85 9.30 -63.29
CA PRO A 857 -4.10 10.03 -64.30
C PRO A 857 -4.81 11.33 -64.78
N THR A 858 -4.49 12.49 -64.20
CA THR A 858 -4.81 13.81 -64.84
C THR A 858 -4.16 15.04 -64.19
N LYS A 859 -3.77 14.99 -62.90
CA LYS A 859 -3.17 16.14 -62.20
C LYS A 859 -1.66 16.11 -62.04
N LYS A 860 -1.02 14.95 -62.10
CA LYS A 860 0.44 14.81 -61.90
C LYS A 860 1.21 15.44 -63.07
N ASP A 861 0.91 14.98 -64.28
CA ASP A 861 1.47 15.44 -65.56
C ASP A 861 1.33 16.95 -65.78
N LYS A 862 0.20 17.53 -65.32
CA LYS A 862 -0.10 18.98 -65.45
C LYS A 862 0.70 19.86 -64.48
N ILE A 863 1.30 19.29 -63.44
CA ILE A 863 2.19 20.00 -62.52
C ILE A 863 3.65 19.78 -62.95
N GLU A 864 4.02 18.56 -63.33
CA GLU A 864 5.37 18.22 -63.81
C GLU A 864 5.75 19.05 -65.06
N LYS A 865 4.90 19.07 -66.11
CA LYS A 865 5.14 19.92 -67.31
C LYS A 865 5.15 21.43 -67.07
N LYS A 866 4.74 21.91 -65.88
CA LYS A 866 4.76 23.35 -65.55
C LYS A 866 6.02 23.76 -64.79
N LEU A 867 6.80 22.79 -64.27
CA LEU A 867 8.06 23.00 -63.56
C LEU A 867 9.29 22.92 -64.48
N GLU A 868 9.29 22.02 -65.47
CA GLU A 868 10.40 21.83 -66.42
C GLU A 868 10.81 23.11 -67.17
N LEU A 869 9.89 24.07 -67.32
CA LEU A 869 10.07 25.25 -68.18
C LEU A 869 10.70 26.48 -67.51
N LYS A 870 10.95 26.53 -66.18
CA LYS A 870 11.42 27.77 -65.54
C LYS A 870 12.43 27.75 -64.37
N SER A 871 12.76 26.63 -63.71
CA SER A 871 13.56 26.71 -62.45
C SER A 871 14.87 25.91 -62.33
N GLU A 872 15.11 24.84 -63.09
CA GLU A 872 16.25 23.92 -62.80
C GLU A 872 17.56 24.20 -63.56
N LYS A 873 17.64 25.24 -64.40
CA LYS A 873 18.84 25.52 -65.24
C LYS A 873 19.51 26.90 -65.09
N LYS A 874 19.25 27.66 -64.00
CA LYS A 874 19.96 28.95 -63.81
C LYS A 874 20.56 29.24 -62.43
N ILE A 875 20.18 28.51 -61.38
CA ILE A 875 20.72 28.72 -60.01
C ILE A 875 21.94 27.82 -59.73
N ILE A 876 22.08 26.70 -60.46
CA ILE A 876 23.21 25.78 -60.30
C ILE A 876 24.49 26.36 -60.93
N GLU A 877 24.40 27.10 -62.05
CA GLU A 877 25.56 27.68 -62.73
C GLU A 877 26.21 28.84 -61.92
N GLU A 878 25.42 29.79 -61.40
CA GLU A 878 25.97 30.92 -60.60
C GLU A 878 26.55 30.49 -59.24
N SER A 879 26.11 29.35 -58.69
CA SER A 879 26.60 28.83 -57.40
C SER A 879 27.84 27.92 -57.52
N VAL A 880 28.17 27.46 -58.73
CA VAL A 880 29.45 26.78 -59.03
C VAL A 880 30.55 27.80 -59.33
N ASN A 881 30.28 28.84 -60.14
CA ASN A 881 31.30 29.80 -60.59
C ASN A 881 32.04 30.51 -59.44
N LYS A 882 31.43 30.69 -58.27
CA LYS A 882 32.12 31.31 -57.11
C LYS A 882 33.09 30.40 -56.35
N LYS A 883 33.37 29.20 -56.85
CA LYS A 883 34.58 28.42 -56.51
C LYS A 883 35.74 28.62 -57.47
N GLU A 884 35.51 29.06 -58.70
CA GLU A 884 36.55 29.20 -59.73
C GLU A 884 37.16 30.61 -59.78
N GLU A 885 36.49 31.60 -59.18
CA GLU A 885 36.93 33.01 -59.15
C GLU A 885 37.86 33.37 -57.97
N ILE A 886 38.46 32.39 -57.28
CA ILE A 886 39.56 32.62 -56.31
C ILE A 886 40.90 32.18 -56.90
N LYS A 887 41.31 32.86 -57.97
CA LYS A 887 42.68 32.80 -58.49
C LYS A 887 43.60 33.70 -57.69
N ASP A 888 44.03 33.24 -56.51
CA ASP A 888 45.37 33.59 -56.00
C ASP A 888 45.83 32.70 -54.83
N GLY A 889 47.14 32.69 -54.57
CA GLY A 889 47.83 31.85 -53.58
C GLY A 889 47.55 32.16 -52.10
N SER A 890 46.37 32.71 -51.79
CA SER A 890 45.97 33.13 -50.44
C SER A 890 45.80 31.98 -49.45
N PHE A 891 45.91 32.29 -48.15
CA PHE A 891 45.63 31.31 -47.09
C PHE A 891 44.16 30.87 -47.07
N GLU A 892 43.22 31.69 -47.56
CA GLU A 892 41.79 31.37 -47.57
C GLU A 892 41.45 30.24 -48.56
N SER A 893 41.98 30.28 -49.79
CA SER A 893 41.78 29.19 -50.75
C SER A 893 42.42 27.88 -50.26
N LYS A 894 43.63 27.97 -49.67
CA LYS A 894 44.31 26.85 -49.00
C LYS A 894 43.50 26.29 -47.83
N PHE A 895 42.92 27.15 -47.00
CA PHE A 895 42.09 26.78 -45.85
C PHE A 895 40.80 26.07 -46.28
N LEU A 896 40.12 26.55 -47.32
CA LEU A 896 38.86 25.97 -47.80
C LEU A 896 39.05 24.68 -48.61
N ASN A 897 40.16 24.54 -49.35
CA ASN A 897 40.43 23.36 -50.18
C ASN A 897 41.17 22.22 -49.43
N THR A 898 41.57 22.43 -48.17
CA THR A 898 42.21 21.39 -47.37
C THR A 898 41.20 20.30 -46.93
N PRO A 899 41.55 19.00 -47.03
CA PRO A 899 40.68 17.89 -46.60
C PRO A 899 40.18 17.97 -45.15
N GLU A 900 38.93 17.54 -44.92
CA GLU A 900 38.19 17.67 -43.64
C GLU A 900 38.89 17.03 -42.41
N ASN A 901 39.84 16.11 -42.61
CA ASN A 901 40.56 15.42 -41.54
C ASN A 901 41.77 16.18 -40.96
N TYR A 902 42.17 17.31 -41.56
CA TYR A 902 43.27 18.18 -41.09
C TYR A 902 42.88 19.01 -39.85
N TYR A 903 43.87 19.65 -39.24
CA TYR A 903 43.76 20.47 -38.03
C TYR A 903 44.13 21.94 -38.30
N THR A 904 43.60 22.84 -37.47
CA THR A 904 43.87 24.29 -37.47
C THR A 904 43.82 24.81 -36.02
N THR A 905 44.43 25.97 -35.74
CA THR A 905 44.54 26.54 -34.39
C THR A 905 43.83 27.88 -34.26
N ASN A 906 42.84 27.96 -33.38
CA ASN A 906 42.23 29.24 -33.03
C ASN A 906 43.13 29.94 -32.00
N LEU A 907 43.56 31.17 -32.31
CA LEU A 907 44.48 31.95 -31.47
C LEU A 907 43.76 32.88 -30.49
N ALA A 908 42.58 33.37 -30.86
CA ALA A 908 41.73 34.23 -30.04
C ALA A 908 40.27 34.19 -30.54
N SER A 909 39.33 34.73 -29.75
CA SER A 909 37.94 34.95 -30.17
C SER A 909 37.43 36.30 -29.69
N PHE A 910 36.82 37.09 -30.59
CA PHE A 910 36.30 38.41 -30.30
C PHE A 910 34.79 38.48 -30.52
N SER A 911 34.13 39.47 -29.90
CA SER A 911 32.72 39.83 -30.15
C SER A 911 32.56 40.86 -31.27
N ASP A 912 33.66 41.38 -31.81
CA ASP A 912 33.71 42.46 -32.79
C ASP A 912 34.80 42.19 -33.85
N MET A 913 34.57 42.65 -35.08
CA MET A 913 35.44 42.35 -36.22
C MET A 913 36.62 43.33 -36.37
N GLU A 914 36.50 44.58 -35.94
CA GLU A 914 37.63 45.51 -35.93
C GLU A 914 38.63 45.12 -34.83
N LEU A 915 38.15 44.66 -33.67
CA LEU A 915 39.02 44.07 -32.64
C LEU A 915 39.79 42.85 -33.17
N ALA A 916 39.12 41.95 -33.89
CA ALA A 916 39.77 40.79 -34.50
C ALA A 916 40.83 41.17 -35.56
N LYS A 917 40.50 42.11 -36.47
CA LYS A 917 41.45 42.67 -37.44
C LYS A 917 42.66 43.33 -36.76
N LYS A 918 42.41 44.12 -35.70
CA LYS A 918 43.45 44.81 -34.92
C LYS A 918 44.38 43.82 -34.21
N PHE A 919 43.84 42.72 -33.67
CA PHE A 919 44.66 41.64 -33.09
C PHE A 919 45.57 40.98 -34.13
N VAL A 920 45.06 40.65 -35.32
CA VAL A 920 45.85 40.06 -36.42
C VAL A 920 46.96 41.02 -36.90
N LYS A 921 46.62 42.32 -37.05
CA LYS A 921 47.59 43.35 -37.48
C LYS A 921 48.69 43.58 -36.43
N ASN A 922 48.32 43.74 -35.16
CA ASN A 922 49.28 44.01 -34.07
C ASN A 922 50.27 42.86 -33.86
N ASN A 923 49.84 41.61 -34.04
CA ASN A 923 50.68 40.43 -33.87
C ASN A 923 51.44 40.02 -35.15
N LYS A 924 51.27 40.73 -36.28
CA LYS A 924 51.90 40.44 -37.59
C LYS A 924 51.65 39.02 -38.13
N ILE A 925 50.54 38.38 -37.76
CA ILE A 925 50.21 36.98 -38.12
C ILE A 925 49.31 36.84 -39.38
N LYS A 926 49.16 37.89 -40.18
CA LYS A 926 48.12 37.98 -41.23
C LYS A 926 48.16 36.81 -42.23
N ASP A 927 49.35 36.42 -42.68
CA ASP A 927 49.50 35.66 -43.93
C ASP A 927 49.18 34.16 -43.82
N ASN A 928 48.97 33.66 -42.60
CA ASN A 928 48.48 32.31 -42.31
C ASN A 928 47.20 32.32 -41.43
N THR A 929 46.40 33.40 -41.48
CA THR A 929 45.23 33.59 -40.60
C THR A 929 43.95 33.95 -41.37
N ILE A 930 42.82 33.36 -40.98
CA ILE A 930 41.48 33.65 -41.47
C ILE A 930 40.53 34.01 -40.30
N LEU A 931 39.58 34.92 -40.51
CA LEU A 931 38.62 35.37 -39.49
C LEU A 931 37.26 34.68 -39.67
N VAL A 932 36.92 33.73 -38.79
CA VAL A 932 35.73 32.89 -38.93
C VAL A 932 34.62 33.30 -37.96
N ILE A 933 33.44 33.64 -38.48
CA ILE A 933 32.24 33.86 -37.67
C ILE A 933 31.70 32.49 -37.23
N SER A 934 31.79 32.21 -35.94
CA SER A 934 31.23 31.00 -35.32
C SER A 934 29.70 31.00 -35.36
N ASN A 935 29.09 29.82 -35.21
CA ASN A 935 27.63 29.70 -35.07
C ASN A 935 27.05 30.42 -33.83
N SER A 936 27.89 30.91 -32.90
CA SER A 936 27.51 31.72 -31.74
C SER A 936 27.83 33.22 -31.93
N GLY A 937 28.12 33.67 -33.16
CA GLY A 937 28.35 35.07 -33.49
C GLY A 937 29.72 35.62 -33.11
N LYS A 938 30.56 34.86 -32.40
CA LYS A 938 31.95 35.25 -32.09
C LYS A 938 32.87 35.04 -33.28
N ILE A 939 33.85 35.93 -33.44
CA ILE A 939 34.81 35.97 -34.53
C ILE A 939 36.11 35.32 -34.06
N LEU A 940 36.40 34.14 -34.60
CA LEU A 940 37.58 33.34 -34.29
C LEU A 940 38.75 33.80 -35.17
N VAL A 941 39.92 33.95 -34.56
CA VAL A 941 41.19 34.17 -35.26
C VAL A 941 41.80 32.80 -35.53
N THR A 942 41.51 32.21 -36.70
CA THR A 942 41.88 30.84 -37.05
C THR A 942 43.17 30.84 -37.86
N HIS A 943 44.21 30.19 -37.36
CA HIS A 943 45.57 30.22 -37.89
C HIS A 943 46.06 28.82 -38.30
N GLY A 944 46.83 28.78 -39.39
CA GLY A 944 47.57 27.59 -39.82
C GLY A 944 46.70 26.40 -40.26
N VAL A 945 47.35 25.46 -40.96
CA VAL A 945 46.74 24.21 -41.44
C VAL A 945 47.76 23.09 -41.30
N TYR A 946 47.39 22.01 -40.62
CA TYR A 946 48.31 20.97 -40.17
C TYR A 946 47.72 19.57 -40.40
N SER A 947 48.50 18.66 -41.00
CA SER A 947 48.03 17.29 -41.29
C SER A 947 47.88 16.41 -40.05
N THR A 948 48.57 16.72 -38.95
CA THR A 948 48.46 16.02 -37.67
C THR A 948 48.30 17.00 -36.51
N ARG A 949 47.66 16.53 -35.43
CA ARG A 949 47.45 17.33 -34.20
C ARG A 949 48.76 17.74 -33.53
N GLU A 950 49.79 16.92 -33.64
CA GLU A 950 51.12 17.19 -33.08
C GLU A 950 51.81 18.37 -33.79
N LYS A 951 51.71 18.45 -35.12
CA LYS A 951 52.24 19.59 -35.91
C LYS A 951 51.51 20.90 -35.58
N ALA A 952 50.23 20.83 -35.24
CA ALA A 952 49.47 21.97 -34.71
C ALA A 952 49.91 22.35 -33.28
N LEU A 953 50.27 21.36 -32.44
CA LEU A 953 50.73 21.57 -31.07
C LEU A 953 52.12 22.21 -31.01
N THR A 954 53.09 21.71 -31.79
CA THR A 954 54.42 22.35 -31.90
C THR A 954 54.32 23.77 -32.46
N SER A 955 53.38 24.01 -33.37
CA SER A 955 53.09 25.36 -33.87
C SER A 955 52.37 26.28 -32.88
N ILE A 956 51.81 25.78 -31.78
CA ILE A 956 51.42 26.61 -30.63
C ILE A 956 52.64 26.91 -29.75
N SER A 957 53.50 25.91 -29.53
CA SER A 957 54.71 26.05 -28.72
C SER A 957 55.68 27.09 -29.26
N SER A 958 55.72 27.32 -30.58
CA SER A 958 56.53 28.37 -31.21
C SER A 958 55.92 29.78 -31.23
N LEU A 959 54.69 29.98 -30.75
CA LEU A 959 54.06 31.32 -30.71
C LEU A 959 54.69 32.25 -29.66
N PRO A 960 54.71 33.58 -29.88
CA PRO A 960 55.01 34.57 -28.86
C PRO A 960 54.07 34.46 -27.64
N GLU A 961 54.58 34.76 -26.44
CA GLU A 961 53.81 34.60 -25.18
C GLU A 961 52.52 35.43 -25.15
N LYS A 962 52.55 36.66 -25.68
CA LYS A 962 51.36 37.53 -25.84
C LYS A 962 50.23 36.91 -26.67
N ILE A 963 50.53 35.90 -27.49
CA ILE A 963 49.49 35.11 -28.20
C ILE A 963 49.08 33.91 -27.36
N LYS A 964 50.02 33.23 -26.69
CA LYS A 964 49.75 32.10 -25.77
C LYS A 964 48.85 32.48 -24.59
N GLU A 965 48.94 33.71 -24.08
CA GLU A 965 48.04 34.28 -23.06
C GLU A 965 46.55 34.15 -23.42
N ASN A 966 46.21 34.21 -24.72
CA ASN A 966 44.84 34.09 -25.22
C ASN A 966 44.32 32.63 -25.26
N LYS A 967 45.10 31.67 -24.73
CA LYS A 967 44.79 30.23 -24.62
C LYS A 967 44.41 29.60 -25.97
N PRO A 968 45.34 29.62 -26.96
CA PRO A 968 45.11 29.07 -28.29
C PRO A 968 44.78 27.57 -28.24
N PHE A 969 43.87 27.10 -29.10
CA PHE A 969 43.43 25.70 -29.11
C PHE A 969 43.33 25.09 -30.51
N ILE A 970 43.63 23.79 -30.60
CA ILE A 970 43.62 23.00 -31.84
C ILE A 970 42.24 22.36 -32.04
N GLN A 971 41.72 22.40 -33.27
CA GLN A 971 40.52 21.68 -33.68
C GLN A 971 40.66 21.12 -35.10
N LYS A 972 39.75 20.23 -35.53
CA LYS A 972 39.67 19.80 -36.94
C LYS A 972 39.13 20.93 -37.82
N ILE A 973 39.71 21.09 -39.00
CA ILE A 973 39.48 22.22 -39.92
C ILE A 973 38.04 22.28 -40.43
N ILE A 974 37.41 21.12 -40.65
CA ILE A 974 36.00 20.91 -41.02
C ILE A 974 35.01 21.80 -40.26
N TRP A 975 35.19 21.99 -38.95
CA TRP A 975 34.24 22.71 -38.11
C TRP A 975 34.31 24.23 -38.32
N THR A 976 35.50 24.76 -38.62
CA THR A 976 35.68 26.17 -38.97
C THR A 976 35.39 26.43 -40.45
N GLN A 977 35.73 25.51 -41.36
CA GLN A 977 35.29 25.55 -42.77
C GLN A 977 33.75 25.64 -42.87
N LYS A 978 33.02 24.75 -42.20
CA LYS A 978 31.54 24.75 -42.21
C LYS A 978 30.94 25.98 -41.53
N SER A 979 31.60 26.54 -40.52
CA SER A 979 31.18 27.81 -39.91
C SER A 979 31.42 29.00 -40.86
N TYR A 980 32.57 29.05 -41.54
CA TYR A 980 32.92 30.11 -42.49
C TYR A 980 31.98 30.12 -43.70
N ILE A 981 31.78 28.96 -44.34
CA ILE A 981 30.88 28.81 -45.50
C ILE A 981 29.44 29.19 -45.14
N LYS A 982 28.99 28.89 -43.92
CA LYS A 982 27.63 29.22 -43.47
C LYS A 982 27.46 30.69 -43.08
N ASN A 983 28.42 31.27 -42.35
CA ASN A 983 28.22 32.53 -41.63
C ASN A 983 28.99 33.72 -42.24
N ASN A 984 30.14 33.49 -42.88
CA ASN A 984 30.88 34.53 -43.61
C ASN A 984 30.36 34.64 -45.06
N LEU A 985 30.23 33.50 -45.78
CA LEU A 985 29.98 33.53 -47.23
C LEU A 985 28.52 33.75 -47.65
N LYS A 986 27.53 33.43 -46.80
CA LYS A 986 26.09 33.62 -47.09
C LYS A 986 25.50 34.95 -46.60
N GLY A 987 26.33 35.87 -46.08
CA GLY A 987 25.85 37.07 -45.40
C GLY A 987 25.27 38.20 -46.28
N ASN A 988 25.65 38.27 -47.56
CA ASN A 988 25.35 39.41 -48.45
C ASN A 988 24.69 38.99 -49.77
N LEU A 989 23.36 39.17 -49.88
CA LEU A 989 22.57 39.15 -51.12
C LEU A 989 21.38 40.11 -50.93
N SER A 990 21.06 40.93 -51.94
CA SER A 990 20.15 42.08 -51.79
C SER A 990 18.68 41.79 -52.11
N GLU A 991 17.80 42.73 -51.78
CA GLU A 991 16.37 42.48 -51.60
C GLU A 991 15.56 42.15 -52.87
N LYS A 992 16.14 42.31 -54.07
CA LYS A 992 15.40 42.15 -55.33
C LYS A 992 14.89 40.73 -55.56
N ASN A 993 15.53 39.71 -54.96
CA ASN A 993 15.17 38.31 -55.13
C ASN A 993 14.06 37.82 -54.16
N LYS A 994 13.65 38.63 -53.17
CA LYS A 994 12.66 38.25 -52.14
C LYS A 994 11.26 37.95 -52.70
N LYS A 995 10.96 38.41 -53.92
CA LYS A 995 9.64 38.22 -54.55
C LYS A 995 9.55 36.85 -55.23
N ASP A 996 10.56 36.51 -56.02
CA ASP A 996 10.63 35.24 -56.76
C ASP A 996 10.83 34.05 -55.80
N GLU A 997 11.60 34.26 -54.71
CA GLU A 997 11.76 33.27 -53.63
C GLU A 997 10.42 33.00 -52.90
N LEU A 998 9.48 33.95 -52.88
CA LEU A 998 8.16 33.78 -52.25
C LEU A 998 7.20 32.96 -53.14
N GLU A 999 7.27 33.10 -54.47
CA GLU A 999 6.52 32.23 -55.39
C GLU A 999 7.12 30.81 -55.42
N ALA A 1000 8.46 30.69 -55.44
CA ALA A 1000 9.15 29.41 -55.35
C ALA A 1000 8.79 28.65 -54.06
N LYS A 1001 8.82 29.32 -52.89
CA LYS A 1001 8.43 28.72 -51.61
C LYS A 1001 6.96 28.29 -51.57
N LYS A 1002 6.03 29.08 -52.12
CA LYS A 1002 4.62 28.66 -52.21
C LYS A 1002 4.45 27.40 -53.06
N LEU A 1003 5.14 27.31 -54.20
CA LEU A 1003 5.07 26.14 -55.07
C LEU A 1003 5.72 24.90 -54.42
N GLU A 1004 6.79 25.09 -53.64
CA GLU A 1004 7.44 24.03 -52.87
C GLU A 1004 6.61 23.59 -51.64
N GLU A 1005 5.91 24.52 -51.00
CA GLU A 1005 4.95 24.24 -49.91
C GLU A 1005 3.71 23.51 -50.43
N GLU A 1006 3.15 23.87 -51.58
CA GLU A 1006 2.09 23.09 -52.23
C GLU A 1006 2.57 21.68 -52.59
N LYS A 1007 3.77 21.53 -53.16
CA LYS A 1007 4.36 20.22 -53.45
C LYS A 1007 4.53 19.36 -52.18
N LYS A 1008 5.08 19.92 -51.11
CA LYS A 1008 5.23 19.24 -49.80
C LYS A 1008 3.90 18.92 -49.14
N LEU A 1009 2.89 19.78 -49.29
CA LEU A 1009 1.55 19.56 -48.72
C LEU A 1009 0.81 18.43 -49.45
N GLU A 1010 0.95 18.34 -50.77
CA GLU A 1010 0.32 17.28 -51.56
C GLU A 1010 1.11 15.94 -51.45
N GLU A 1011 2.45 15.97 -51.32
CA GLU A 1011 3.25 14.81 -50.90
C GLU A 1011 2.85 14.32 -49.49
N LEU A 1012 2.63 15.23 -48.53
CA LEU A 1012 2.17 14.89 -47.19
C LEU A 1012 0.74 14.31 -47.20
N ARG A 1013 -0.13 14.75 -48.12
CA ARG A 1013 -1.44 14.15 -48.37
C ARG A 1013 -1.35 12.76 -48.97
N LEU A 1014 -0.53 12.57 -50.01
CA LEU A 1014 -0.29 11.26 -50.62
C LEU A 1014 0.25 10.28 -49.58
N LYS A 1015 1.25 10.68 -48.78
CA LYS A 1015 1.83 9.86 -47.73
C LYS A 1015 0.84 9.53 -46.61
N LYS A 1016 -0.04 10.46 -46.23
CA LYS A 1016 -1.15 10.18 -45.29
C LYS A 1016 -2.20 9.23 -45.89
N LEU A 1017 -2.49 9.35 -47.18
CA LEU A 1017 -3.42 8.46 -47.88
C LEU A 1017 -2.83 7.04 -48.02
N GLU A 1018 -1.52 6.92 -48.18
CA GLU A 1018 -0.79 5.64 -48.14
C GLU A 1018 -0.73 5.06 -46.73
N GLU A 1019 -0.48 5.87 -45.69
CA GLU A 1019 -0.61 5.42 -44.29
C GLU A 1019 -2.04 4.98 -43.95
N GLU A 1020 -3.08 5.66 -44.47
CA GLU A 1020 -4.47 5.28 -44.24
C GLU A 1020 -4.86 4.01 -45.02
N LYS A 1021 -4.36 3.85 -46.25
CA LYS A 1021 -4.44 2.57 -47.00
C LYS A 1021 -3.73 1.44 -46.26
N ALA A 1022 -2.53 1.69 -45.73
CA ALA A 1022 -1.77 0.71 -44.96
C ALA A 1022 -2.51 0.31 -43.68
N LYS A 1023 -3.01 1.30 -42.91
CA LYS A 1023 -3.81 1.05 -41.69
C LYS A 1023 -5.09 0.29 -42.01
N LYS A 1024 -5.86 0.66 -43.04
CA LYS A 1024 -7.07 -0.09 -43.45
C LYS A 1024 -6.75 -1.49 -43.97
N LEU A 1025 -5.61 -1.70 -44.64
CA LEU A 1025 -5.15 -3.02 -45.04
C LEU A 1025 -4.68 -3.87 -43.84
N GLU A 1026 -4.09 -3.24 -42.83
CA GLU A 1026 -3.68 -3.89 -41.57
C GLU A 1026 -4.90 -4.21 -40.68
N GLU A 1027 -5.89 -3.32 -40.62
CA GLU A 1027 -7.18 -3.55 -39.97
C GLU A 1027 -7.98 -4.65 -40.67
N LEU A 1028 -8.00 -4.69 -42.01
CA LEU A 1028 -8.60 -5.79 -42.78
C LEU A 1028 -7.86 -7.11 -42.55
N LYS A 1029 -6.52 -7.12 -42.55
CA LYS A 1029 -5.73 -8.31 -42.22
C LYS A 1029 -5.98 -8.79 -40.79
N LYS A 1030 -6.05 -7.88 -39.82
CA LYS A 1030 -6.37 -8.21 -38.42
C LYS A 1030 -7.82 -8.69 -38.27
N ALA A 1031 -8.78 -8.14 -39.02
CA ALA A 1031 -10.15 -8.63 -39.05
C ALA A 1031 -10.25 -10.01 -39.70
N GLU A 1032 -9.47 -10.28 -40.75
CA GLU A 1032 -9.36 -11.60 -41.39
C GLU A 1032 -8.68 -12.62 -40.46
N GLU A 1033 -7.59 -12.24 -39.77
CA GLU A 1033 -6.91 -13.06 -38.76
C GLU A 1033 -7.84 -13.35 -37.58
N ILE A 1034 -8.52 -12.35 -37.02
CA ILE A 1034 -9.53 -12.52 -35.97
C ILE A 1034 -10.69 -13.39 -36.47
N ARG A 1035 -11.12 -13.28 -37.74
CA ARG A 1035 -12.17 -14.14 -38.31
C ARG A 1035 -11.70 -15.59 -38.44
N ILE A 1036 -10.47 -15.82 -38.90
CA ILE A 1036 -9.83 -17.14 -39.00
C ILE A 1036 -9.58 -17.73 -37.61
N GLU A 1037 -9.21 -16.90 -36.63
CA GLU A 1037 -8.98 -17.30 -35.24
C GLU A 1037 -10.30 -17.56 -34.50
N GLU A 1038 -11.35 -16.78 -34.76
CA GLU A 1038 -12.73 -17.08 -34.33
C GLU A 1038 -13.26 -18.36 -34.99
N GLU A 1039 -12.97 -18.62 -36.26
CA GLU A 1039 -13.43 -19.83 -36.94
C GLU A 1039 -12.66 -21.07 -36.44
N LYS A 1040 -11.36 -20.94 -36.19
CA LYS A 1040 -10.55 -21.94 -35.48
C LYS A 1040 -11.04 -22.13 -34.05
N ALA A 1041 -11.38 -21.06 -33.32
CA ALA A 1041 -11.90 -21.13 -31.95
C ALA A 1041 -13.30 -21.74 -31.91
N LYS A 1042 -14.15 -21.49 -32.91
CA LYS A 1042 -15.47 -22.15 -33.07
C LYS A 1042 -15.29 -23.63 -33.41
N LYS A 1043 -14.40 -23.99 -34.35
CA LYS A 1043 -14.08 -25.39 -34.67
C LYS A 1043 -13.44 -26.14 -33.49
N LEU A 1044 -12.57 -25.48 -32.72
CA LEU A 1044 -11.97 -26.01 -31.49
C LEU A 1044 -12.98 -26.09 -30.35
N ALA A 1045 -13.93 -25.16 -30.25
CA ALA A 1045 -15.03 -25.21 -29.30
C ALA A 1045 -16.03 -26.31 -29.66
N GLU A 1046 -16.34 -26.51 -30.94
CA GLU A 1046 -17.18 -27.61 -31.44
C GLU A 1046 -16.50 -28.97 -31.19
N GLN A 1047 -15.20 -29.10 -31.50
CA GLN A 1047 -14.39 -30.27 -31.14
C GLN A 1047 -14.39 -30.50 -29.63
N LYS A 1048 -14.13 -29.47 -28.81
CA LYS A 1048 -14.20 -29.59 -27.35
C LYS A 1048 -15.61 -29.90 -26.85
N ARG A 1049 -16.68 -29.47 -27.52
CA ARG A 1049 -18.06 -29.82 -27.14
C ARG A 1049 -18.38 -31.26 -27.50
N ILE A 1050 -17.87 -31.76 -28.62
CA ILE A 1050 -17.96 -33.17 -29.04
C ILE A 1050 -17.10 -34.06 -28.13
N GLU A 1051 -15.91 -33.59 -27.71
CA GLU A 1051 -15.08 -34.25 -26.71
C GLU A 1051 -15.72 -34.19 -25.31
N GLU A 1052 -16.38 -33.09 -24.93
CA GLU A 1052 -17.15 -33.01 -23.69
C GLU A 1052 -18.41 -33.87 -23.73
N GLU A 1053 -19.10 -34.02 -24.86
CA GLU A 1053 -20.22 -34.94 -25.00
C GLU A 1053 -19.75 -36.41 -25.00
N LYS A 1054 -18.61 -36.71 -25.63
CA LYS A 1054 -17.96 -38.03 -25.52
C LYS A 1054 -17.46 -38.30 -24.11
N ALA A 1055 -16.86 -37.32 -23.44
CA ALA A 1055 -16.38 -37.42 -22.07
C ALA A 1055 -17.55 -37.54 -21.10
N LYS A 1056 -18.65 -36.78 -21.26
CA LYS A 1056 -19.88 -36.94 -20.46
C LYS A 1056 -20.53 -38.30 -20.69
N LYS A 1057 -20.59 -38.81 -21.92
CA LYS A 1057 -21.06 -40.19 -22.19
C LYS A 1057 -20.13 -41.25 -21.58
N LEU A 1058 -18.81 -41.05 -21.64
CA LEU A 1058 -17.83 -41.92 -20.97
C LEU A 1058 -17.88 -41.79 -19.45
N GLU A 1059 -18.26 -40.63 -18.91
CA GLU A 1059 -18.45 -40.36 -17.49
C GLU A 1059 -19.80 -40.91 -17.00
N GLU A 1060 -20.83 -40.95 -17.84
CA GLU A 1060 -22.11 -41.64 -17.60
C GLU A 1060 -21.96 -43.16 -17.73
N GLU A 1061 -21.15 -43.66 -18.66
CA GLU A 1061 -20.73 -45.06 -18.69
C GLU A 1061 -19.89 -45.43 -17.46
N LYS A 1062 -18.92 -44.58 -17.07
CA LYS A 1062 -18.15 -44.77 -15.84
C LYS A 1062 -19.06 -44.70 -14.62
N LYS A 1063 -19.92 -43.71 -14.47
CA LYS A 1063 -20.88 -43.58 -13.36
C LYS A 1063 -21.92 -44.70 -13.34
N SER A 1064 -22.32 -45.28 -14.48
CA SER A 1064 -23.23 -46.43 -14.51
C SER A 1064 -22.52 -47.76 -14.25
N LYS A 1065 -21.26 -47.92 -14.68
CA LYS A 1065 -20.37 -49.03 -14.25
C LYS A 1065 -20.01 -48.92 -12.78
N GLU A 1066 -19.71 -47.73 -12.28
CA GLU A 1066 -19.40 -47.41 -10.88
C GLU A 1066 -20.65 -47.51 -9.99
N LEU A 1067 -21.84 -47.16 -10.49
CA LEU A 1067 -23.12 -47.44 -9.82
C LEU A 1067 -23.46 -48.94 -9.83
N ARG A 1068 -23.05 -49.69 -10.86
CA ARG A 1068 -23.12 -51.17 -10.86
C ARG A 1068 -22.14 -51.77 -9.85
N LEU A 1069 -20.89 -51.31 -9.80
CA LEU A 1069 -19.92 -51.73 -8.77
C LEU A 1069 -20.36 -51.31 -7.36
N LYS A 1070 -20.90 -50.09 -7.18
CA LYS A 1070 -21.48 -49.66 -5.91
C LYS A 1070 -22.67 -50.51 -5.53
N LYS A 1071 -23.60 -50.84 -6.43
CA LYS A 1071 -24.69 -51.78 -6.13
C LYS A 1071 -24.19 -53.17 -5.77
N LEU A 1072 -23.19 -53.69 -6.48
CA LEU A 1072 -22.57 -55.00 -6.17
C LEU A 1072 -21.81 -54.97 -4.82
N ALA A 1073 -21.23 -53.82 -4.46
CA ALA A 1073 -20.58 -53.58 -3.18
C ALA A 1073 -21.59 -53.34 -2.05
N GLU A 1074 -22.70 -52.64 -2.29
CA GLU A 1074 -23.84 -52.46 -1.39
C GLU A 1074 -24.56 -53.79 -1.14
N GLU A 1075 -24.63 -54.69 -2.13
CA GLU A 1075 -25.24 -56.01 -2.00
C GLU A 1075 -24.33 -56.97 -1.19
N LYS A 1076 -23.01 -56.89 -1.38
CA LYS A 1076 -22.04 -57.57 -0.51
C LYS A 1076 -21.99 -56.98 0.90
N ALA A 1077 -22.03 -55.65 1.01
CA ALA A 1077 -22.06 -54.94 2.28
C ALA A 1077 -23.35 -55.26 3.05
N LYS A 1078 -24.52 -55.25 2.40
CA LYS A 1078 -25.79 -55.65 3.01
C LYS A 1078 -25.76 -57.07 3.54
N LYS A 1079 -25.14 -58.04 2.84
CA LYS A 1079 -24.97 -59.38 3.40
C LYS A 1079 -24.06 -59.43 4.64
N GLN A 1080 -23.04 -58.56 4.73
CA GLN A 1080 -22.25 -58.40 5.97
C GLN A 1080 -22.99 -57.59 7.05
N GLU A 1081 -23.86 -56.65 6.65
CA GLU A 1081 -24.62 -55.76 7.51
C GLU A 1081 -25.87 -56.46 8.10
N GLU A 1082 -26.48 -57.38 7.38
CA GLU A 1082 -27.54 -58.29 7.86
C GLU A 1082 -26.98 -59.26 8.90
N LEU A 1083 -25.79 -59.82 8.65
CA LEU A 1083 -25.05 -60.63 9.64
C LEU A 1083 -24.73 -59.83 10.91
N LYS A 1084 -24.28 -58.58 10.79
CA LYS A 1084 -24.02 -57.70 11.96
C LYS A 1084 -25.30 -57.27 12.67
N LYS A 1085 -26.36 -56.94 11.95
CA LYS A 1085 -27.65 -56.52 12.55
C LYS A 1085 -28.32 -57.65 13.32
N ALA A 1086 -28.15 -58.91 12.91
CA ALA A 1086 -28.60 -60.06 13.70
C ALA A 1086 -27.92 -60.12 15.09
N GLU A 1087 -26.64 -59.72 15.19
CA GLU A 1087 -25.87 -59.61 16.43
C GLU A 1087 -26.31 -58.37 17.25
N GLU A 1088 -26.46 -57.22 16.59
CA GLU A 1088 -26.77 -55.92 17.22
C GLU A 1088 -28.20 -55.83 17.75
N ILE A 1089 -29.20 -56.40 17.05
CA ILE A 1089 -30.61 -56.42 17.47
C ILE A 1089 -30.74 -57.05 18.87
N ARG A 1090 -29.99 -58.13 19.15
CA ARG A 1090 -29.99 -58.82 20.45
C ARG A 1090 -29.42 -57.97 21.61
N ILE A 1091 -28.81 -56.81 21.31
CA ILE A 1091 -28.17 -55.91 22.29
C ILE A 1091 -28.98 -54.60 22.44
N GLU A 1092 -29.78 -54.22 21.44
CA GLU A 1092 -30.64 -53.03 21.51
C GLU A 1092 -32.00 -53.29 22.19
N GLU A 1093 -32.56 -54.52 22.10
CA GLU A 1093 -33.86 -54.85 22.70
C GLU A 1093 -33.93 -54.64 24.23
N GLU A 1094 -32.82 -54.79 24.95
CA GLU A 1094 -32.75 -54.48 26.40
C GLU A 1094 -32.79 -52.97 26.69
N LYS A 1095 -32.27 -52.14 25.79
CA LYS A 1095 -32.07 -50.70 26.01
C LYS A 1095 -33.27 -49.85 25.58
N ALA A 1096 -34.00 -50.29 24.55
CA ALA A 1096 -35.16 -49.58 24.02
C ALA A 1096 -36.28 -49.36 25.07
N LYS A 1097 -36.47 -50.33 26.00
CA LYS A 1097 -37.56 -50.35 27.00
C LYS A 1097 -37.59 -49.18 28.01
N LYS A 1098 -36.58 -48.29 28.05
CA LYS A 1098 -36.53 -47.17 29.00
C LYS A 1098 -36.68 -45.76 28.42
N LEU A 1099 -36.70 -45.57 27.09
CA LEU A 1099 -36.77 -44.21 26.49
C LEU A 1099 -38.02 -43.94 25.61
N GLU A 1100 -38.84 -44.94 25.29
CA GLU A 1100 -39.95 -44.76 24.32
C GLU A 1100 -41.08 -43.81 24.78
N ASN A 1101 -41.18 -43.52 26.08
CA ASN A 1101 -42.27 -42.70 26.64
C ASN A 1101 -42.10 -41.17 26.56
N LYS A 1102 -41.18 -40.64 25.72
CA LYS A 1102 -41.13 -39.21 25.39
C LYS A 1102 -40.85 -38.94 23.90
N VAL A 1103 -41.74 -38.12 23.30
CA VAL A 1103 -41.63 -37.50 21.96
C VAL A 1103 -41.79 -38.42 20.73
N LYS A 1104 -42.92 -39.14 20.65
CA LYS A 1104 -43.52 -39.60 19.37
C LYS A 1104 -44.86 -38.88 19.11
N LYS A 1105 -44.85 -37.68 18.50
CA LYS A 1105 -46.04 -37.01 17.88
C LYS A 1105 -45.66 -35.68 17.21
N LEU A 1106 -45.37 -35.65 15.89
CA LEU A 1106 -45.55 -34.49 14.98
C LEU A 1106 -45.07 -34.74 13.52
N ASP A 1107 -45.66 -35.70 12.79
CA ASP A 1107 -45.83 -35.56 11.33
C ASP A 1107 -46.94 -36.49 10.80
N ASN A 1108 -48.05 -35.93 10.28
CA ASN A 1108 -49.12 -36.71 9.64
C ASN A 1108 -50.17 -35.88 8.86
N SER A 1109 -49.86 -34.64 8.45
CA SER A 1109 -50.85 -33.71 7.88
C SER A 1109 -51.39 -34.15 6.50
N PHE A 1110 -52.56 -33.64 6.11
CA PHE A 1110 -53.16 -33.95 4.80
C PHE A 1110 -52.45 -33.23 3.64
N GLU A 1111 -51.83 -32.07 3.88
CA GLU A 1111 -51.14 -31.31 2.82
C GLU A 1111 -49.96 -32.08 2.22
N SER A 1112 -49.15 -32.78 3.04
CA SER A 1112 -48.07 -33.62 2.54
C SER A 1112 -48.59 -34.78 1.69
N LYS A 1113 -49.69 -35.41 2.10
CA LYS A 1113 -50.38 -36.47 1.35
C LYS A 1113 -50.97 -35.97 0.02
N PHE A 1114 -51.48 -34.75 -0.02
CA PHE A 1114 -51.98 -34.12 -1.26
C PHE A 1114 -50.86 -33.71 -2.21
N LEU A 1115 -49.74 -33.15 -1.71
CA LEU A 1115 -48.63 -32.67 -2.53
C LEU A 1115 -47.73 -33.80 -3.07
N ASN A 1116 -47.60 -34.90 -2.34
CA ASN A 1116 -46.77 -36.06 -2.72
C ASN A 1116 -47.56 -37.14 -3.51
N ALA A 1117 -48.86 -36.94 -3.73
CA ALA A 1117 -49.67 -37.85 -4.52
C ALA A 1117 -49.28 -37.88 -6.01
N SER A 1118 -49.22 -39.08 -6.60
CA SER A 1118 -48.90 -39.31 -8.01
C SER A 1118 -49.85 -38.58 -8.97
N GLU A 1119 -49.33 -38.03 -10.08
CA GLU A 1119 -50.11 -37.23 -11.04
C GLU A 1119 -51.32 -37.97 -11.64
N ASN A 1120 -51.33 -39.31 -11.62
CA ASN A 1120 -52.43 -40.13 -12.12
C ASN A 1120 -53.60 -40.32 -11.14
N TYR A 1121 -53.48 -39.87 -9.89
CA TYR A 1121 -54.52 -39.97 -8.88
C TYR A 1121 -55.61 -38.89 -9.09
N TYR A 1122 -56.73 -39.04 -8.41
CA TYR A 1122 -57.91 -38.19 -8.51
C TYR A 1122 -58.19 -37.48 -7.19
N THR A 1123 -58.83 -36.31 -7.27
CA THR A 1123 -59.31 -35.53 -6.12
C THR A 1123 -60.64 -34.88 -6.48
N THR A 1124 -61.42 -34.53 -5.47
CA THR A 1124 -62.78 -33.98 -5.65
C THR A 1124 -62.80 -32.52 -5.22
N ASN A 1125 -63.31 -31.63 -6.08
CA ASN A 1125 -63.64 -30.26 -5.67
C ASN A 1125 -65.09 -30.24 -5.18
N LEU A 1126 -65.30 -29.81 -3.93
CA LEU A 1126 -66.60 -29.83 -3.26
C LEU A 1126 -67.42 -28.56 -3.50
N ALA A 1127 -66.76 -27.42 -3.56
CA ALA A 1127 -67.37 -26.11 -3.75
C ALA A 1127 -66.34 -25.08 -4.25
N SER A 1128 -66.81 -23.94 -4.77
CA SER A 1128 -65.97 -22.84 -5.25
C SER A 1128 -66.50 -21.50 -4.74
N PHE A 1129 -65.63 -20.71 -4.10
CA PHE A 1129 -65.98 -19.45 -3.46
C PHE A 1129 -65.17 -18.26 -4.02
N SER A 1130 -65.75 -17.07 -3.96
CA SER A 1130 -65.07 -15.81 -4.30
C SER A 1130 -64.13 -15.28 -3.21
N ASN A 1131 -64.15 -15.83 -2.00
CA ASN A 1131 -63.36 -15.34 -0.87
C ASN A 1131 -62.94 -16.47 0.09
N ILE A 1132 -61.69 -16.42 0.58
CA ILE A 1132 -61.11 -17.46 1.44
C ILE A 1132 -61.83 -17.60 2.79
N LYS A 1133 -62.42 -16.52 3.32
CA LYS A 1133 -63.19 -16.57 4.58
C LYS A 1133 -64.46 -17.42 4.43
N LEU A 1134 -65.11 -17.37 3.26
CA LEU A 1134 -66.28 -18.19 2.96
C LEU A 1134 -65.88 -19.67 2.78
N ALA A 1135 -64.79 -19.93 2.06
CA ALA A 1135 -64.26 -21.29 1.89
C ALA A 1135 -63.86 -21.94 3.24
N LYS A 1136 -63.15 -21.20 4.11
CA LYS A 1136 -62.80 -21.68 5.47
C LYS A 1136 -64.05 -21.90 6.33
N LYS A 1137 -65.06 -21.01 6.26
CA LYS A 1137 -66.34 -21.20 6.98
C LYS A 1137 -67.11 -22.44 6.47
N PHE A 1138 -67.11 -22.70 5.16
CA PHE A 1138 -67.72 -23.90 4.59
C PHE A 1138 -67.03 -25.18 5.06
N VAL A 1139 -65.69 -25.23 5.00
CA VAL A 1139 -64.90 -26.39 5.47
C VAL A 1139 -65.17 -26.68 6.95
N LYS A 1140 -65.12 -25.64 7.81
CA LYS A 1140 -65.36 -25.77 9.25
C LYS A 1140 -66.80 -26.17 9.58
N ASN A 1141 -67.79 -25.53 8.97
CA ASN A 1141 -69.20 -25.86 9.20
C ASN A 1141 -69.56 -27.30 8.80
N ASN A 1142 -68.84 -27.90 7.85
CA ASN A 1142 -69.02 -29.29 7.42
C ASN A 1142 -68.06 -30.28 8.13
N LYS A 1143 -67.18 -29.82 9.03
CA LYS A 1143 -66.20 -30.66 9.76
C LYS A 1143 -65.29 -31.52 8.87
N ILE A 1144 -64.85 -31.00 7.72
CA ILE A 1144 -63.99 -31.70 6.75
C ILE A 1144 -62.53 -31.19 6.74
N GLU A 1145 -62.10 -30.54 7.83
CA GLU A 1145 -60.80 -29.88 7.96
C GLU A 1145 -59.62 -30.83 7.70
N ASP A 1146 -59.62 -32.04 8.30
CA ASP A 1146 -58.50 -33.00 8.22
C ASP A 1146 -58.27 -33.66 6.86
N ASN A 1147 -59.17 -33.47 5.89
CA ASN A 1147 -59.08 -34.08 4.55
C ASN A 1147 -59.32 -33.05 3.41
N THR A 1148 -59.26 -31.75 3.70
CA THR A 1148 -59.39 -30.68 2.69
C THR A 1148 -58.12 -29.86 2.52
N ILE A 1149 -57.99 -29.24 1.33
CA ILE A 1149 -57.03 -28.18 1.04
C ILE A 1149 -57.71 -27.09 0.20
N LEU A 1150 -57.35 -25.82 0.41
CA LEU A 1150 -57.93 -24.68 -0.29
C LEU A 1150 -57.03 -24.22 -1.45
N VAL A 1151 -57.54 -24.26 -2.67
CA VAL A 1151 -56.74 -24.05 -3.90
C VAL A 1151 -57.29 -22.90 -4.72
N ILE A 1152 -56.45 -21.92 -5.05
CA ILE A 1152 -56.83 -20.79 -5.91
C ILE A 1152 -56.79 -21.25 -7.38
N SER A 1153 -57.95 -21.24 -8.04
CA SER A 1153 -58.08 -21.54 -9.46
C SER A 1153 -57.37 -20.50 -10.33
N ASN A 1154 -57.06 -20.85 -11.58
CA ASN A 1154 -56.56 -19.87 -12.56
C ASN A 1154 -57.59 -18.76 -12.91
N SER A 1155 -58.84 -18.90 -12.46
CA SER A 1155 -59.91 -17.89 -12.57
C SER A 1155 -60.14 -17.11 -11.26
N GLY A 1156 -59.22 -17.19 -10.30
CA GLY A 1156 -59.26 -16.41 -9.05
C GLY A 1156 -60.28 -16.88 -8.00
N LYS A 1157 -61.02 -17.97 -8.25
CA LYS A 1157 -61.95 -18.56 -7.28
C LYS A 1157 -61.24 -19.60 -6.41
N ILE A 1158 -61.64 -19.71 -5.16
CA ILE A 1158 -61.05 -20.65 -4.19
C ILE A 1158 -61.87 -21.93 -4.18
N LEU A 1159 -61.23 -23.02 -4.61
CA LEU A 1159 -61.76 -24.37 -4.61
C LEU A 1159 -61.54 -25.01 -3.23
N VAL A 1160 -62.57 -25.68 -2.71
CA VAL A 1160 -62.45 -26.62 -1.60
C VAL A 1160 -62.16 -27.99 -2.18
N THR A 1161 -60.89 -28.39 -2.16
CA THR A 1161 -60.44 -29.69 -2.69
C THR A 1161 -60.37 -30.71 -1.56
N TYR A 1162 -60.89 -31.93 -1.80
CA TYR A 1162 -61.10 -32.97 -0.80
C TYR A 1162 -60.57 -34.33 -1.28
N GLY A 1163 -59.82 -34.98 -0.39
CA GLY A 1163 -59.33 -36.34 -0.54
C GLY A 1163 -58.31 -36.59 -1.66
N VAL A 1164 -57.69 -37.77 -1.61
CA VAL A 1164 -56.68 -38.26 -2.55
C VAL A 1164 -57.01 -39.71 -2.87
N TYR A 1165 -57.36 -40.00 -4.13
CA TYR A 1165 -57.93 -41.29 -4.53
C TYR A 1165 -57.17 -41.91 -5.70
N SER A 1166 -56.74 -43.16 -5.57
CA SER A 1166 -55.95 -43.84 -6.62
C SER A 1166 -56.73 -44.14 -7.91
N THR A 1167 -58.08 -44.11 -7.88
CA THR A 1167 -58.94 -44.30 -9.06
C THR A 1167 -60.14 -43.36 -9.05
N ARG A 1168 -60.66 -43.03 -10.24
CA ARG A 1168 -61.87 -42.19 -10.40
C ARG A 1168 -63.10 -42.82 -9.75
N LYS A 1169 -63.20 -44.16 -9.70
CA LYS A 1169 -64.31 -44.86 -9.00
C LYS A 1169 -64.29 -44.56 -7.50
N LYS A 1170 -63.15 -44.74 -6.82
CA LYS A 1170 -62.99 -44.40 -5.39
C LYS A 1170 -63.31 -42.93 -5.07
N ALA A 1171 -62.99 -42.01 -5.97
CA ALA A 1171 -63.36 -40.60 -5.83
C ALA A 1171 -64.87 -40.34 -6.01
N LEU A 1172 -65.57 -41.16 -6.80
CA LEU A 1172 -67.04 -41.12 -6.98
C LEU A 1172 -67.74 -41.74 -5.77
N ASP A 1173 -67.27 -42.89 -5.30
CA ASP A 1173 -67.76 -43.55 -4.09
C ASP A 1173 -67.63 -42.62 -2.87
N ALA A 1174 -66.52 -41.86 -2.81
CA ALA A 1174 -66.29 -40.82 -1.81
C ALA A 1174 -67.11 -39.53 -1.98
N ILE A 1175 -67.72 -39.28 -3.14
CA ILE A 1175 -68.78 -38.26 -3.29
C ILE A 1175 -70.11 -38.83 -2.78
N SER A 1176 -70.41 -40.08 -3.13
CA SER A 1176 -71.64 -40.77 -2.73
C SER A 1176 -71.81 -40.90 -1.22
N SER A 1177 -70.73 -40.94 -0.44
CA SER A 1177 -70.76 -40.94 1.03
C SER A 1177 -70.84 -39.56 1.70
N LEU A 1178 -70.80 -38.45 0.96
CA LEU A 1178 -70.91 -37.10 1.56
C LEU A 1178 -72.35 -36.75 2.00
N PRO A 1179 -72.52 -35.89 3.02
CA PRO A 1179 -73.82 -35.29 3.36
C PRO A 1179 -74.48 -34.59 2.17
N ALA A 1180 -75.83 -34.65 2.10
CA ALA A 1180 -76.62 -34.04 1.03
C ALA A 1180 -76.29 -32.55 0.82
N LYS A 1181 -76.15 -31.81 1.93
CA LYS A 1181 -75.80 -30.38 1.97
C LYS A 1181 -74.44 -30.02 1.35
N ILE A 1182 -73.56 -31.00 1.14
CA ILE A 1182 -72.32 -30.83 0.37
C ILE A 1182 -72.58 -31.14 -1.11
N LYS A 1183 -73.30 -32.24 -1.40
CA LYS A 1183 -73.68 -32.67 -2.77
C LYS A 1183 -74.49 -31.60 -3.55
N GLU A 1184 -75.30 -30.80 -2.85
CA GLU A 1184 -76.00 -29.62 -3.41
C GLU A 1184 -75.08 -28.67 -4.19
N ASN A 1185 -73.80 -28.56 -3.81
CA ASN A 1185 -72.81 -27.68 -4.45
C ASN A 1185 -72.23 -28.26 -5.76
N LYS A 1186 -72.78 -29.40 -6.25
CA LYS A 1186 -72.39 -30.11 -7.47
C LYS A 1186 -70.88 -30.46 -7.49
N PRO A 1187 -70.40 -31.27 -6.52
CA PRO A 1187 -69.00 -31.67 -6.43
C PRO A 1187 -68.53 -32.44 -7.67
N PHE A 1188 -67.30 -32.21 -8.11
CA PHE A 1188 -66.75 -32.84 -9.32
C PHE A 1188 -65.33 -33.39 -9.12
N ILE A 1189 -65.04 -34.48 -9.83
CA ILE A 1189 -63.76 -35.20 -9.77
C ILE A 1189 -62.83 -34.73 -10.89
N GLN A 1190 -61.57 -34.45 -10.58
CA GLN A 1190 -60.51 -34.22 -11.58
C GLN A 1190 -59.22 -34.95 -11.21
N LYS A 1191 -58.28 -35.08 -12.16
CA LYS A 1191 -56.93 -35.58 -11.86
C LYS A 1191 -56.20 -34.60 -10.93
N ILE A 1192 -55.53 -35.12 -9.90
CA ILE A 1192 -54.96 -34.34 -8.81
C ILE A 1192 -53.87 -33.37 -9.29
N VAL A 1193 -53.13 -33.75 -10.34
CA VAL A 1193 -52.10 -32.91 -10.98
C VAL A 1193 -52.61 -31.55 -11.46
N TRP A 1194 -53.86 -31.43 -11.93
CA TRP A 1194 -54.40 -30.13 -12.36
C TRP A 1194 -54.64 -29.19 -11.16
N THR A 1195 -55.06 -29.77 -10.03
CA THR A 1195 -55.23 -29.06 -8.77
C THR A 1195 -53.89 -28.70 -8.13
N GLN A 1196 -52.93 -29.64 -8.09
CA GLN A 1196 -51.56 -29.42 -7.62
C GLN A 1196 -50.83 -28.33 -8.42
N ARG A 1197 -50.96 -28.32 -9.76
CA ARG A 1197 -50.38 -27.27 -10.61
C ARG A 1197 -51.00 -25.90 -10.35
N SER A 1198 -52.31 -25.84 -10.08
CA SER A 1198 -52.98 -24.58 -9.69
C SER A 1198 -52.49 -24.08 -8.33
N TYR A 1199 -52.38 -24.97 -7.34
CA TYR A 1199 -51.84 -24.67 -6.01
C TYR A 1199 -50.40 -24.13 -6.07
N LYS A 1200 -49.51 -24.85 -6.76
CA LYS A 1200 -48.09 -24.45 -6.94
C LYS A 1200 -47.92 -23.13 -7.71
N LYS A 1201 -48.83 -22.79 -8.63
CA LYS A 1201 -48.78 -21.55 -9.41
C LYS A 1201 -49.32 -20.33 -8.66
N ASN A 1202 -50.40 -20.51 -7.90
CA ASN A 1202 -51.22 -19.41 -7.38
C ASN A 1202 -51.03 -19.22 -5.86
N ASN A 1203 -51.25 -20.26 -5.05
CA ASN A 1203 -51.13 -20.18 -3.58
C ASN A 1203 -49.69 -19.86 -3.13
N LEU A 1204 -48.66 -20.45 -3.76
CA LEU A 1204 -47.26 -20.18 -3.38
C LEU A 1204 -46.82 -18.72 -3.61
N LYS A 1205 -47.46 -17.98 -4.53
CA LYS A 1205 -47.14 -16.56 -4.75
C LYS A 1205 -47.67 -15.65 -3.64
N GLU A 1206 -48.78 -16.01 -3.01
CA GLU A 1206 -49.37 -15.24 -1.92
C GLU A 1206 -48.55 -15.37 -0.62
N ASN A 1207 -47.94 -16.54 -0.38
CA ASN A 1207 -47.01 -16.75 0.75
C ASN A 1207 -45.75 -15.85 0.69
N LEU A 1208 -45.30 -15.41 -0.50
CA LEU A 1208 -44.23 -14.39 -0.59
C LEU A 1208 -44.72 -12.97 -0.23
N SER A 1209 -46.02 -12.69 -0.34
CA SER A 1209 -46.62 -11.42 0.09
C SER A 1209 -46.71 -11.34 1.62
N GLU A 1210 -47.13 -12.41 2.27
CA GLU A 1210 -47.25 -12.45 3.73
C GLU A 1210 -45.89 -12.49 4.44
N LYS A 1211 -44.88 -13.18 3.89
CA LYS A 1211 -43.53 -13.20 4.47
C LYS A 1211 -42.93 -11.78 4.56
N ASN A 1212 -42.98 -11.02 3.46
CA ASN A 1212 -42.56 -9.62 3.42
C ASN A 1212 -43.36 -8.66 4.34
N LYS A 1213 -44.51 -9.10 4.87
CA LYS A 1213 -45.27 -8.38 5.92
C LYS A 1213 -44.89 -8.82 7.33
N LYS A 1214 -44.59 -10.11 7.55
CA LYS A 1214 -44.05 -10.59 8.84
C LYS A 1214 -42.67 -10.01 9.10
N ASP A 1215 -41.75 -10.07 8.15
CA ASP A 1215 -40.37 -9.61 8.33
C ASP A 1215 -40.34 -8.12 8.76
N LYS A 1216 -41.23 -7.27 8.19
CA LYS A 1216 -41.43 -5.87 8.58
C LYS A 1216 -42.16 -5.65 9.90
N LEU A 1217 -42.93 -6.62 10.38
CA LEU A 1217 -43.56 -6.57 11.71
C LEU A 1217 -42.57 -6.98 12.79
N GLU A 1218 -41.71 -7.97 12.49
CA GLU A 1218 -40.59 -8.41 13.32
C GLU A 1218 -39.56 -7.26 13.48
N GLU A 1219 -39.14 -6.61 12.39
CA GLU A 1219 -38.27 -5.42 12.45
C GLU A 1219 -38.84 -4.33 13.36
N LYS A 1220 -40.13 -3.99 13.19
CA LYS A 1220 -40.79 -2.94 13.98
C LYS A 1220 -40.97 -3.33 15.44
N ARG A 1221 -41.27 -4.60 15.72
CA ARG A 1221 -41.34 -5.14 17.09
C ARG A 1221 -39.97 -5.13 17.77
N ILE A 1222 -38.90 -5.47 17.07
CA ILE A 1222 -37.52 -5.39 17.60
C ILE A 1222 -37.13 -3.92 17.88
N GLU A 1223 -37.58 -2.96 17.06
CA GLU A 1223 -37.38 -1.53 17.32
C GLU A 1223 -38.21 -1.03 18.53
N GLU A 1224 -39.41 -1.54 18.74
CA GLU A 1224 -40.28 -1.23 19.89
C GLU A 1224 -39.78 -1.90 21.18
N GLU A 1225 -39.33 -3.15 21.13
CA GLU A 1225 -38.70 -3.86 22.25
C GLU A 1225 -37.40 -3.14 22.68
N LYS A 1226 -36.53 -2.77 21.75
CA LYS A 1226 -35.32 -1.95 22.04
C LYS A 1226 -35.65 -0.60 22.67
N LYS A 1227 -36.68 0.11 22.19
CA LYS A 1227 -37.13 1.37 22.82
C LYS A 1227 -37.72 1.14 24.20
N SER A 1228 -38.37 0.01 24.46
CA SER A 1228 -38.83 -0.37 25.80
C SER A 1228 -37.67 -0.69 26.75
N GLU A 1229 -36.57 -1.23 26.22
CA GLU A 1229 -35.36 -1.59 26.96
C GLU A 1229 -34.50 -0.35 27.25
N GLU A 1230 -34.32 0.56 26.29
CA GLU A 1230 -33.77 1.91 26.53
C GLU A 1230 -34.61 2.67 27.58
N LEU A 1231 -35.95 2.63 27.48
CA LEU A 1231 -36.82 3.31 28.45
C LEU A 1231 -36.74 2.67 29.85
N ARG A 1232 -36.54 1.35 29.95
CA ARG A 1232 -36.28 0.64 31.21
C ARG A 1232 -34.92 1.02 31.80
N LEU A 1233 -33.86 1.02 31.00
CA LEU A 1233 -32.52 1.42 31.43
C LEU A 1233 -32.52 2.87 31.92
N LYS A 1234 -33.17 3.78 31.17
CA LYS A 1234 -33.28 5.19 31.54
C LYS A 1234 -34.08 5.41 32.82
N LYS A 1235 -35.17 4.66 33.04
CA LYS A 1235 -35.88 4.65 34.33
C LYS A 1235 -35.03 4.10 35.47
N LEU A 1236 -34.20 3.08 35.21
CA LEU A 1236 -33.27 2.53 36.21
C LEU A 1236 -32.15 3.54 36.56
N GLU A 1237 -31.72 4.37 35.61
CA GLU A 1237 -30.81 5.49 35.85
C GLU A 1237 -31.51 6.64 36.61
N GLU A 1238 -32.76 6.96 36.29
CA GLU A 1238 -33.57 7.96 37.02
C GLU A 1238 -33.89 7.52 38.46
N GLU A 1239 -34.19 6.24 38.71
CA GLU A 1239 -34.35 5.68 40.07
C GLU A 1239 -33.04 5.68 40.86
N LYS A 1240 -31.91 5.36 40.22
CA LYS A 1240 -30.58 5.46 40.83
C LYS A 1240 -30.21 6.92 41.14
N ALA A 1241 -30.51 7.85 40.24
CA ALA A 1241 -30.29 9.27 40.46
C ALA A 1241 -31.13 9.80 41.62
N LYS A 1242 -32.42 9.41 41.71
CA LYS A 1242 -33.27 9.74 42.86
C LYS A 1242 -32.76 9.17 44.17
N LYS A 1243 -32.38 7.88 44.21
CA LYS A 1243 -31.75 7.31 45.42
C LYS A 1243 -30.50 8.08 45.82
N LEU A 1244 -29.65 8.48 44.88
CA LEU A 1244 -28.44 9.27 45.14
C LEU A 1244 -28.72 10.75 45.48
N GLU A 1245 -29.97 11.21 45.40
CA GLU A 1245 -30.43 12.56 45.77
C GLU A 1245 -31.19 12.53 47.10
N ASP A 1246 -31.91 11.45 47.40
CA ASP A 1246 -32.53 11.19 48.70
C ASP A 1246 -31.52 10.63 49.74
N GLU A 1247 -30.40 10.01 49.31
CA GLU A 1247 -29.19 9.74 50.13
C GLU A 1247 -28.31 10.99 50.35
N LYS A 1248 -28.73 12.17 49.85
CA LYS A 1248 -28.03 13.46 50.00
C LYS A 1248 -28.86 14.55 50.69
N LYS A 1249 -30.03 14.19 51.23
CA LYS A 1249 -30.87 15.05 52.08
C LYS A 1249 -30.82 14.55 53.52
#